data_AF-A0A397DQV7-F1
#
_entry.id   AF-A0A397DQV7-F1
#
_cell.length_a   1.000
_cell.length_b   1.000
_cell.length_c   1.000
_cell.angle_alpha   90.00
_cell.angle_beta   90.00
_cell.angle_gamma   90.00
#
_symmetry.space_group_name_H-M   'P 1'
#
loop_
_entity.id
_entity.type
_entity.pdbx_description
1 polymer ?
#
loop_
_entity_poly.entity_id
_entity_poly.type
_entity_poly.pdbx_seq_one_letter_code
_entity_poly.pdbx_strand_id
1 'polypeptide(L)'
;MSRAAPATYDGLDIQSLAQSCKLPAFNDLNPFAHYGHNKASAAQPQHEHGPSSSSGRWQPVPGLIHSKESLALRQSIGSILKQVHEEVSTEKLEIRANTPEYRLESDDWIAHKNSKNVLPPTLKSVARLPMSLLTVDPHACVGRKDLTDLLVFGNLKKRGETNKAFKRRFFDLEDKKLSYYRKEPMKNGVMLGNNEKASLVTGVINLHDVSAVQPHADHSVAWGFELVTTNRTWVLAADSEAEYYRWVEAICHSVPFHSVNIIYRRMLQLAEVSANAANEVRLVLLPSYTVAETVVHIFECYHNMLDAVPLHAYDPSEYALKLTGFRDYMIEPSREVSDYQHVRECLLTRKTVCLTLVHRSKIDGPELLKGLSQSQDLLYNEKVCHLTTKSSRSNLNFTTLGGEWNVHRQQQQQPERPVGAADATTNQNHDDNGQHAVVVGKSCDYHEPLRFCVNRVLNIPRFTTHLTRNAHEMAVEGRPLLFTNGVVVVELYNGGKLIEEPIETTDVRLKAQMDDGLIALWTEPKWYRTKTRLNEIPRSARLVFTLYGVRKSHSGSSSSSTGDDRERILTTGINVFDVQGLIAQGEQYVQMIDNLHRCHYGSVPHIVDTHKPLIHISLSSYHTDIAFDWSQGNGYESTKKKTNSHRSQTLEKSGWLKKTGKSYTLSQWQRRWFSLNQTTNSLSYSDDVHLPAKHTIHLVGATVWAADELNSKFTTFVTSKSTKKEQQTWVFKLRADGSSREFVMCASTKQEREEWMSALGMVARGETFSEEDDDEDDNQSEGSDSFANTRTNSHALRSTSSSSDRPPSVLRSFTMPQSSVFLTQRASSASSVSGGVDNNARAVEDLRDIISRDPLYRLSSYEKAIMWKNRHQFKNEFDALPRILTCVNWNDSREVDEVLGMLPLWNTASHPAGYIRLLDMEFANEGVRTFAVDKLSEMADTTFSYFLPQLVQALKYENHHVSPLAKHLIKRAIENPNQIGFDLFWAMKVESYNDQFKERYGLLLNTYVDVCSHKMRSILELQDKLFSERGEFEKICQEIKALHHRGVTGDDLKQALRDKLTELNPKLPNSYQLPIDPRVEVGKILVHKCKIMSSAKLPLWLEFENAEEGGDPVVIIFKA
;
A
#
# COMPACT_ATOMS: atom_id res chain seq x y z
N MET A 1 31.48 -46.69 31.16
CA MET A 1 31.98 -46.61 29.78
C MET A 1 31.25 -47.62 28.92
N SER A 2 30.16 -47.22 28.28
CA SER A 2 29.62 -47.90 27.09
C SER A 2 29.24 -46.79 26.11
N ARG A 3 30.03 -46.64 25.05
CA ARG A 3 29.70 -45.72 23.95
C ARG A 3 28.39 -46.19 23.34
N ALA A 4 27.38 -45.33 23.33
CA ALA A 4 26.24 -45.51 22.44
C ALA A 4 26.78 -45.58 21.00
N ALA A 5 26.33 -46.57 20.23
CA ALA A 5 26.72 -46.71 18.83
C ALA A 5 26.20 -45.50 18.01
N PRO A 6 26.95 -45.02 17.01
CA PRO A 6 26.44 -44.01 16.08
C PRO A 6 25.20 -44.55 15.38
N ALA A 7 24.14 -43.74 15.28
CA ALA A 7 22.93 -44.11 14.55
C ALA A 7 23.28 -44.29 13.06
N THR A 8 23.35 -45.54 12.61
CA THR A 8 23.43 -45.90 11.20
C THR A 8 22.01 -46.09 10.66
N TYR A 9 21.65 -45.31 9.65
CA TYR A 9 20.47 -45.52 8.80
C TYR A 9 20.97 -45.58 7.35
N ASP A 10 20.66 -46.67 6.64
CA ASP A 10 20.99 -46.94 5.23
C ASP A 10 22.46 -46.77 4.78
N GLY A 11 23.42 -47.21 5.60
CA GLY A 11 24.82 -47.38 5.17
C GLY A 11 25.59 -46.09 4.90
N LEU A 12 25.01 -44.93 5.18
CA LEU A 12 25.69 -43.64 5.14
C LEU A 12 26.18 -43.27 6.54
N ASP A 13 27.50 -43.17 6.70
CA ASP A 13 28.11 -42.62 7.91
C ASP A 13 27.88 -41.09 7.93
N ILE A 14 26.88 -40.67 8.73
CA ILE A 14 26.43 -39.28 8.86
C ILE A 14 27.56 -38.39 9.43
N GLN A 15 28.45 -38.94 10.28
CA GLN A 15 29.61 -38.21 10.78
C GLN A 15 30.65 -37.98 9.67
N SER A 16 30.84 -38.96 8.79
CA SER A 16 31.67 -38.85 7.58
C SER A 16 31.15 -37.77 6.62
N LEU A 17 29.83 -37.69 6.41
CA LEU A 17 29.22 -36.69 5.53
C LEU A 17 29.37 -35.26 6.07
N ALA A 18 29.13 -35.05 7.36
CA ALA A 18 29.33 -33.78 8.05
C ALA A 18 30.80 -33.32 8.01
N GLN A 19 31.75 -34.26 8.03
CA GLN A 19 33.19 -34.00 7.92
C GLN A 19 33.70 -33.86 6.47
N SER A 20 32.95 -34.34 5.48
CA SER A 20 33.34 -34.29 4.05
C SER A 20 32.99 -32.94 3.41
N CYS A 21 33.82 -32.39 2.52
CA CYS A 21 33.44 -31.21 1.73
C CYS A 21 32.37 -31.49 0.65
N LYS A 22 31.76 -32.68 0.63
CA LYS A 22 30.75 -33.05 -0.36
C LYS A 22 29.37 -32.57 0.12
N LEU A 23 28.67 -31.87 -0.77
CA LEU A 23 27.28 -31.47 -0.60
C LEU A 23 26.34 -32.54 -1.20
N PRO A 24 25.12 -32.72 -0.66
CA PRO A 24 24.07 -33.47 -1.35
C PRO A 24 23.80 -32.88 -2.74
N ALA A 25 23.17 -33.66 -3.64
CA ALA A 25 22.88 -33.16 -4.98
C ALA A 25 21.87 -32.02 -4.92
N PHE A 26 21.87 -31.16 -5.95
CA PHE A 26 20.95 -30.01 -6.02
C PHE A 26 19.47 -30.41 -5.83
N ASN A 27 19.05 -31.55 -6.40
CA ASN A 27 17.69 -32.06 -6.26
C ASN A 27 17.38 -32.60 -4.86
N ASP A 28 18.38 -33.08 -4.13
CA ASP A 28 18.21 -33.54 -2.74
C ASP A 28 18.05 -32.33 -1.81
N LEU A 29 18.83 -31.28 -2.05
CA LEU A 29 18.72 -30.00 -1.34
C LEU A 29 17.44 -29.26 -1.70
N ASN A 30 16.95 -29.37 -2.94
CA ASN A 30 15.75 -28.67 -3.40
C ASN A 30 14.72 -29.68 -3.94
N PRO A 31 14.07 -30.47 -3.07
CA PRO A 31 13.22 -31.59 -3.48
C PRO A 31 12.02 -31.17 -4.34
N PHE A 32 11.58 -29.92 -4.22
CA PHE A 32 10.46 -29.37 -4.99
C PHE A 32 10.86 -28.70 -6.31
N ALA A 33 12.15 -28.64 -6.66
CA ALA A 33 12.64 -27.96 -7.86
C ALA A 33 12.12 -28.55 -9.19
N HIS A 34 11.66 -29.80 -9.15
CA HIS A 34 11.12 -30.50 -10.31
C HIS A 34 9.70 -30.04 -10.69
N TYR A 35 8.93 -29.51 -9.73
CA TYR A 35 7.66 -28.85 -10.03
C TYR A 35 8.01 -27.60 -10.85
N GLY A 36 7.59 -27.52 -12.12
CA GLY A 36 7.93 -26.41 -13.03
C GLY A 36 8.83 -26.76 -14.22
N HIS A 37 9.53 -27.91 -14.19
CA HIS A 37 10.28 -28.42 -15.35
C HIS A 37 9.38 -29.35 -16.18
N ASN A 38 8.88 -28.90 -17.33
CA ASN A 38 8.27 -29.80 -18.30
C ASN A 38 9.35 -30.77 -18.82
N LYS A 39 9.24 -32.06 -18.49
CA LYS A 39 10.15 -33.14 -18.92
C LYS A 39 10.34 -33.27 -20.45
N ALA A 40 9.60 -32.51 -21.27
CA ALA A 40 9.69 -32.56 -22.73
C ALA A 40 10.92 -31.84 -23.32
N SER A 41 11.65 -31.01 -22.56
CA SER A 41 12.77 -30.21 -23.09
C SER A 41 14.17 -30.80 -22.87
N ALA A 42 14.30 -31.92 -22.16
CA ALA A 42 15.61 -32.50 -21.81
C ALA A 42 16.19 -33.47 -22.87
N ALA A 43 15.51 -33.67 -24.00
CA ALA A 43 15.91 -34.64 -25.02
C ALA A 43 16.17 -33.98 -26.38
N GLN A 44 17.06 -32.99 -26.47
CA GLN A 44 17.75 -32.68 -27.73
C GLN A 44 19.02 -31.84 -27.48
N PRO A 45 20.19 -32.24 -28.04
CA PRO A 45 21.42 -31.48 -27.91
C PRO A 45 21.34 -30.17 -28.70
N GLN A 46 21.85 -29.10 -28.08
CA GLN A 46 21.86 -27.75 -28.61
C GLN A 46 22.72 -27.66 -29.88
N HIS A 47 22.10 -27.33 -31.02
CA HIS A 47 22.78 -26.73 -32.16
C HIS A 47 22.48 -25.23 -32.19
N GLU A 48 23.53 -24.43 -32.20
CA GLU A 48 23.50 -22.99 -32.32
C GLU A 48 23.01 -22.54 -33.71
N HIS A 49 22.25 -21.43 -33.72
CA HIS A 49 21.74 -20.62 -34.84
C HIS A 49 20.24 -20.73 -35.17
N GLY A 50 19.48 -19.80 -34.62
CA GLY A 50 18.11 -19.43 -35.03
C GLY A 50 17.23 -19.03 -33.83
N PRO A 51 16.36 -18.00 -33.92
CA PRO A 51 15.45 -17.64 -32.84
C PRO A 51 14.32 -18.67 -32.80
N SER A 52 14.55 -19.78 -32.11
CA SER A 52 13.54 -20.82 -31.92
C SER A 52 12.60 -20.44 -30.76
N SER A 53 11.32 -20.35 -31.09
CA SER A 53 10.18 -20.23 -30.20
C SER A 53 10.12 -21.40 -29.21
N SER A 54 10.64 -21.21 -28.00
CA SER A 54 10.39 -22.09 -26.86
C SER A 54 9.26 -21.47 -26.02
N SER A 55 8.02 -21.82 -26.36
CA SER A 55 6.78 -21.26 -25.79
C SER A 55 6.57 -21.69 -24.32
N GLY A 56 7.34 -21.14 -23.39
CA GLY A 56 7.02 -21.11 -21.97
C GLY A 56 6.16 -19.89 -21.64
N ARG A 57 5.23 -20.02 -20.67
CA ARG A 57 4.45 -18.89 -20.15
C ARG A 57 5.40 -17.82 -19.58
N TRP A 58 5.19 -16.54 -19.94
CA TRP A 58 5.98 -15.44 -19.40
C TRP A 58 5.90 -15.38 -17.86
N GLN A 59 7.05 -15.16 -17.21
CA GLN A 59 7.18 -15.03 -15.76
C GLN A 59 7.92 -13.72 -15.44
N PRO A 60 7.34 -12.84 -14.61
CA PRO A 60 7.96 -11.55 -14.24
C PRO A 60 9.32 -11.70 -13.56
N VAL A 61 9.51 -12.75 -12.77
CA VAL A 61 10.78 -13.09 -12.13
C VAL A 61 11.18 -14.49 -12.58
N PRO A 62 11.93 -14.63 -13.68
CA PRO A 62 12.29 -15.93 -14.23
C PRO A 62 13.34 -16.63 -13.37
N GLY A 63 13.38 -17.96 -13.46
CA GLY A 63 14.41 -18.78 -12.81
C GLY A 63 14.21 -19.05 -11.32
N LEU A 64 13.04 -18.72 -10.76
CA LEU A 64 12.71 -19.11 -9.38
C LEU A 64 12.47 -20.63 -9.31
N ILE A 65 13.04 -21.23 -8.27
CA ILE A 65 12.93 -22.65 -7.98
C ILE A 65 11.77 -22.85 -7.01
N HIS A 66 11.00 -23.92 -7.20
CA HIS A 66 9.90 -24.24 -6.31
C HIS A 66 10.39 -24.85 -4.98
N SER A 67 9.80 -24.37 -3.89
CA SER A 67 9.84 -24.89 -2.51
C SER A 67 8.42 -25.25 -2.04
N LYS A 68 8.22 -25.96 -0.92
CA LYS A 68 6.84 -26.18 -0.40
C LYS A 68 6.15 -24.89 0.01
N GLU A 69 6.87 -23.84 0.39
CA GLU A 69 6.29 -22.50 0.59
C GLU A 69 5.71 -21.95 -0.71
N SER A 70 6.46 -22.06 -1.81
CA SER A 70 5.97 -21.66 -3.13
C SER A 70 4.76 -22.48 -3.59
N LEU A 71 4.75 -23.79 -3.31
CA LEU A 71 3.66 -24.69 -3.68
C LEU A 71 2.43 -24.45 -2.81
N ALA A 72 2.59 -24.22 -1.51
CA ALA A 72 1.51 -23.86 -0.60
C ALA A 72 0.87 -22.53 -1.00
N LEU A 73 1.67 -21.55 -1.43
CA LEU A 73 1.17 -20.27 -1.94
C LEU A 73 0.30 -20.50 -3.17
N ARG A 74 0.83 -21.23 -4.15
CA ARG A 74 0.09 -21.59 -5.36
C ARG A 74 -1.19 -22.35 -4.99
N GLN A 75 -1.13 -23.33 -4.09
CA GLN A 75 -2.30 -24.07 -3.59
C GLN A 75 -3.39 -23.13 -3.07
N SER A 76 -3.02 -22.21 -2.19
CA SER A 76 -3.98 -21.28 -1.60
C SER A 76 -4.53 -20.30 -2.63
N ILE A 77 -3.71 -19.75 -3.54
CA ILE A 77 -4.19 -18.81 -4.56
C ILE A 77 -5.07 -19.52 -5.60
N GLY A 78 -4.77 -20.77 -5.96
CA GLY A 78 -5.66 -21.55 -6.83
C GLY A 78 -7.02 -21.81 -6.20
N SER A 79 -7.06 -22.03 -4.88
CA SER A 79 -8.33 -22.16 -4.15
C SER A 79 -9.13 -20.85 -4.15
N ILE A 80 -8.45 -19.71 -4.02
CA ILE A 80 -9.08 -18.37 -4.15
C ILE A 80 -9.62 -18.17 -5.56
N LEU A 81 -8.84 -18.51 -6.59
CA LEU A 81 -9.30 -18.41 -7.98
C LEU A 81 -10.57 -19.24 -8.22
N LYS A 82 -10.63 -20.46 -7.67
CA LYS A 82 -11.83 -21.31 -7.71
C LYS A 82 -13.02 -20.61 -7.04
N GLN A 83 -12.85 -20.05 -5.84
CA GLN A 83 -13.89 -19.29 -5.15
C GLN A 83 -14.35 -18.07 -5.96
N VAL A 84 -13.42 -17.30 -6.54
CA VAL A 84 -13.76 -16.16 -7.39
C VAL A 84 -14.55 -16.60 -8.62
N HIS A 85 -14.23 -17.77 -9.20
CA HIS A 85 -14.98 -18.34 -10.32
C HIS A 85 -16.36 -18.90 -9.95
N GLU A 86 -16.63 -19.19 -8.68
CA GLU A 86 -17.98 -19.48 -8.20
C GLU A 86 -18.88 -18.22 -8.22
N GLU A 87 -18.30 -17.04 -8.02
CA GLU A 87 -19.02 -15.76 -8.01
C GLU A 87 -19.01 -15.02 -9.37
N VAL A 88 -17.92 -15.13 -10.14
CA VAL A 88 -17.66 -14.37 -11.37
C VAL A 88 -17.04 -15.27 -12.45
N SER A 89 -17.72 -15.43 -13.59
CA SER A 89 -17.20 -16.25 -14.69
C SER A 89 -15.89 -15.71 -15.29
N THR A 90 -15.12 -16.59 -15.93
CA THR A 90 -13.88 -16.23 -16.63
C THR A 90 -14.10 -15.17 -17.71
N GLU A 91 -15.20 -15.25 -18.45
CA GLU A 91 -15.57 -14.28 -19.48
C GLU A 91 -15.78 -12.90 -18.87
N LYS A 92 -16.48 -12.84 -17.72
CA LYS A 92 -16.79 -11.59 -17.04
C LYS A 92 -15.53 -10.91 -16.48
N LEU A 93 -14.55 -11.68 -15.99
CA LEU A 93 -13.25 -11.14 -15.58
C LEU A 93 -12.44 -10.59 -16.78
N GLU A 94 -12.48 -11.29 -17.92
CA GLU A 94 -11.83 -10.82 -19.15
C GLU A 94 -12.51 -9.53 -19.67
N ILE A 95 -13.84 -9.44 -19.61
CA ILE A 95 -14.60 -8.22 -19.95
C ILE A 95 -14.20 -7.08 -19.01
N ARG A 96 -14.19 -7.30 -17.68
CA ARG A 96 -13.75 -6.28 -16.70
C ARG A 96 -12.32 -5.82 -16.94
N ALA A 97 -11.43 -6.72 -17.35
CA ALA A 97 -10.06 -6.37 -17.72
C ALA A 97 -10.01 -5.47 -18.97
N ASN A 98 -10.90 -5.67 -19.93
CA ASN A 98 -10.97 -4.87 -21.15
C ASN A 98 -11.76 -3.56 -21.00
N THR A 99 -12.73 -3.50 -20.09
CA THR A 99 -13.69 -2.39 -19.95
C THR A 99 -13.77 -1.93 -18.49
N PRO A 100 -12.72 -1.28 -17.96
CA PRO A 100 -12.72 -0.89 -16.56
C PRO A 100 -13.68 0.26 -16.26
N GLU A 101 -14.21 0.23 -15.04
CA GLU A 101 -15.08 1.26 -14.50
C GLU A 101 -14.51 1.77 -13.17
N TYR A 102 -14.09 3.04 -13.11
CA TYR A 102 -13.51 3.65 -11.90
C TYR A 102 -14.60 4.29 -11.06
N ARG A 103 -15.33 3.42 -10.39
CA ARG A 103 -16.53 3.71 -9.59
C ARG A 103 -16.16 4.20 -8.18
N LEU A 104 -16.89 5.19 -7.69
CA LEU A 104 -16.86 5.67 -6.31
C LEU A 104 -18.00 4.99 -5.55
N GLU A 105 -17.66 4.23 -4.50
CA GLU A 105 -18.64 3.58 -3.63
C GLU A 105 -19.07 4.51 -2.50
N SER A 106 -20.22 4.26 -1.86
CA SER A 106 -20.73 5.08 -0.74
C SER A 106 -19.75 5.21 0.42
N ASP A 107 -18.93 4.17 0.59
CA ASP A 107 -17.97 4.06 1.69
C ASP A 107 -16.59 4.62 1.31
N ASP A 108 -16.48 5.23 0.12
CA ASP A 108 -15.26 5.84 -0.39
C ASP A 108 -14.96 7.15 0.35
N TRP A 109 -14.19 7.02 1.43
CA TRP A 109 -13.73 8.10 2.28
C TRP A 109 -13.19 9.31 1.49
N ILE A 110 -12.48 9.07 0.39
CA ILE A 110 -11.82 10.13 -0.40
C ILE A 110 -12.87 10.98 -1.13
N ALA A 111 -13.94 10.35 -1.60
CA ALA A 111 -15.06 11.04 -2.22
C ALA A 111 -15.86 11.88 -1.21
N HIS A 112 -16.06 11.38 0.01
CA HIS A 112 -17.04 11.95 0.95
C HIS A 112 -16.47 12.89 2.01
N LYS A 113 -15.15 12.91 2.29
CA LYS A 113 -14.55 13.88 3.22
C LYS A 113 -14.62 15.33 2.72
N ASN A 114 -14.62 15.51 1.39
CA ASN A 114 -14.72 16.82 0.73
C ASN A 114 -16.16 17.25 0.41
N SER A 115 -17.18 16.51 0.88
CA SER A 115 -18.61 16.84 0.74
C SER A 115 -19.02 18.19 1.34
N LYS A 116 -18.14 18.81 2.15
CA LYS A 116 -18.32 20.20 2.63
C LYS A 116 -18.14 21.26 1.54
N ASN A 117 -17.55 20.91 0.39
CA ASN A 117 -17.54 21.78 -0.77
C ASN A 117 -18.88 21.66 -1.49
N VAL A 118 -19.60 22.77 -1.65
CA VAL A 118 -20.81 22.83 -2.47
C VAL A 118 -20.41 22.44 -3.90
N LEU A 119 -20.74 21.21 -4.30
CA LEU A 119 -20.53 20.75 -5.67
C LEU A 119 -21.35 21.64 -6.63
N PRO A 120 -20.82 22.01 -7.80
CA PRO A 120 -21.58 22.76 -8.78
C PRO A 120 -22.90 22.03 -9.14
N PRO A 121 -24.02 22.75 -9.34
CA PRO A 121 -25.30 22.13 -9.66
C PRO A 121 -25.33 21.54 -11.07
N THR A 122 -24.38 21.93 -11.92
CA THR A 122 -24.32 21.56 -13.34
C THR A 122 -22.89 21.26 -13.74
N LEU A 123 -22.71 20.31 -14.65
CA LEU A 123 -21.45 19.93 -15.23
C LEU A 123 -21.40 20.36 -16.70
N LYS A 124 -20.34 21.06 -17.08
CA LYS A 124 -20.07 21.36 -18.49
C LYS A 124 -19.55 20.10 -19.15
N SER A 125 -20.15 19.71 -20.27
CA SER A 125 -19.77 18.48 -20.97
C SER A 125 -19.67 18.65 -22.48
N VAL A 126 -18.83 17.82 -23.08
CA VAL A 126 -18.76 17.59 -24.52
C VAL A 126 -18.93 16.10 -24.74
N ALA A 127 -19.86 15.69 -25.59
CA ALA A 127 -20.03 14.30 -25.98
C ALA A 127 -19.72 14.10 -27.46
N ARG A 128 -19.13 12.95 -27.80
CA ARG A 128 -18.85 12.54 -29.18
C ARG A 128 -19.69 11.34 -29.56
N LEU A 129 -20.34 11.44 -30.72
CA LEU A 129 -21.06 10.33 -31.35
C LEU A 129 -20.08 9.51 -32.23
N PRO A 130 -20.26 8.19 -32.34
CA PRO A 130 -19.50 7.38 -33.28
C PRO A 130 -19.71 7.86 -34.72
N MET A 131 -18.63 8.07 -35.48
CA MET A 131 -18.72 8.49 -36.88
C MET A 131 -19.56 7.53 -37.75
N SER A 132 -19.56 6.24 -37.42
CA SER A 132 -20.38 5.21 -38.09
C SER A 132 -21.88 5.40 -37.90
N LEU A 133 -22.30 6.21 -36.92
CA LEU A 133 -23.70 6.51 -36.67
C LEU A 133 -24.21 7.63 -37.55
N LEU A 134 -23.31 8.47 -38.10
CA LEU A 134 -23.67 9.57 -38.98
C LEU A 134 -23.87 9.03 -40.40
N THR A 135 -24.95 9.44 -41.07
CA THR A 135 -25.17 9.16 -42.49
C THR A 135 -24.30 10.11 -43.32
N VAL A 136 -22.99 9.89 -43.36
CA VAL A 136 -22.07 10.68 -44.18
C VAL A 136 -22.11 10.14 -45.60
N ASP A 137 -22.79 10.84 -46.52
CA ASP A 137 -22.66 10.58 -47.95
C ASP A 137 -21.25 11.05 -48.40
N PRO A 138 -20.37 10.17 -48.92
CA PRO A 138 -19.01 10.55 -49.33
C PRO A 138 -18.96 11.62 -50.44
N HIS A 139 -20.09 11.89 -51.10
CA HIS A 139 -20.23 12.89 -52.16
C HIS A 139 -21.02 14.15 -51.77
N ALA A 140 -21.49 14.26 -50.52
CA ALA A 140 -22.14 15.48 -50.05
C ALA A 140 -21.08 16.55 -49.77
N CYS A 141 -20.72 17.32 -50.81
CA CYS A 141 -20.21 18.67 -50.63
C CYS A 141 -21.06 19.37 -49.57
N VAL A 142 -20.41 19.88 -48.53
CA VAL A 142 -20.97 20.73 -47.46
C VAL A 142 -22.21 21.46 -47.96
N GLY A 143 -23.38 20.94 -47.58
CA GLY A 143 -24.66 21.53 -47.90
C GLY A 143 -24.78 22.85 -47.14
N ARG A 144 -24.26 23.94 -47.73
CA ARG A 144 -24.81 25.27 -47.47
C ARG A 144 -26.29 25.16 -47.79
N LYS A 145 -27.15 25.12 -46.76
CA LYS A 145 -28.51 25.63 -46.93
C LYS A 145 -28.36 27.04 -47.51
N ASP A 146 -29.10 27.30 -48.59
CA ASP A 146 -29.09 28.58 -49.28
C ASP A 146 -29.22 29.73 -48.28
N LEU A 147 -28.38 30.76 -48.47
CA LEU A 147 -28.35 32.02 -47.72
C LEU A 147 -29.63 32.86 -47.88
N THR A 148 -30.73 32.30 -48.39
CA THR A 148 -31.97 32.99 -48.71
C THR A 148 -32.98 33.07 -47.56
N ASP A 149 -32.80 32.30 -46.47
CA ASP A 149 -33.79 32.23 -45.37
C ASP A 149 -33.58 33.27 -44.24
N LEU A 150 -32.61 34.19 -44.35
CA LEU A 150 -32.39 35.27 -43.36
C LEU A 150 -32.45 36.68 -43.94
N LEU A 151 -33.07 36.85 -45.11
CA LEU A 151 -33.37 38.17 -45.68
C LEU A 151 -34.49 38.85 -44.87
N VAL A 152 -34.11 39.68 -43.91
CA VAL A 152 -35.05 40.47 -43.11
C VAL A 152 -34.87 41.95 -43.43
N PHE A 153 -35.91 42.56 -43.99
CA PHE A 153 -35.99 43.99 -44.27
C PHE A 153 -37.29 44.58 -43.73
N GLY A 154 -37.28 45.86 -43.40
CA GLY A 154 -38.44 46.53 -42.81
C GLY A 154 -38.10 47.81 -42.09
N ASN A 155 -39.11 48.47 -41.51
CA ASN A 155 -38.91 49.72 -40.81
C ASN A 155 -38.57 49.48 -39.33
N LEU A 156 -37.54 50.17 -38.82
CA LEU A 156 -37.24 50.27 -37.38
C LEU A 156 -37.08 51.73 -36.98
N LYS A 157 -37.44 52.06 -35.75
CA LYS A 157 -37.14 53.35 -35.14
C LYS A 157 -35.75 53.29 -34.52
N LYS A 158 -34.86 54.20 -34.91
CA LYS A 158 -33.50 54.32 -34.40
C LYS A 158 -33.34 55.59 -33.56
N ARG A 159 -32.70 55.48 -32.40
CA ARG A 159 -32.27 56.63 -31.59
C ARG A 159 -30.96 57.23 -32.12
N GLY A 160 -30.90 58.56 -32.25
CA GLY A 160 -29.65 59.27 -32.60
C GLY A 160 -28.65 59.27 -31.45
N GLU A 161 -27.38 59.53 -31.76
CA GLU A 161 -26.28 59.55 -30.78
C GLU A 161 -26.23 60.88 -30.03
N THR A 162 -26.36 61.98 -30.76
CA THR A 162 -26.47 63.34 -30.23
C THR A 162 -27.93 63.76 -30.03
N ASN A 163 -28.81 63.42 -30.97
CA ASN A 163 -30.24 63.68 -30.88
C ASN A 163 -31.00 62.45 -30.38
N LYS A 164 -31.53 62.53 -29.16
CA LYS A 164 -32.20 61.42 -28.47
C LYS A 164 -33.62 61.10 -29.00
N ALA A 165 -34.14 61.85 -29.98
CA ALA A 165 -35.42 61.53 -30.61
C ALA A 165 -35.30 60.32 -31.55
N PHE A 166 -36.30 59.43 -31.50
CA PHE A 166 -36.38 58.29 -32.41
C PHE A 166 -36.75 58.73 -33.83
N LYS A 167 -36.05 58.20 -34.82
CA LYS A 167 -36.35 58.42 -36.24
C LYS A 167 -36.59 57.08 -36.92
N ARG A 168 -37.70 56.96 -37.64
CA ARG A 168 -38.02 55.78 -38.46
C ARG A 168 -37.07 55.68 -39.66
N ARG A 169 -36.49 54.50 -39.88
CA ARG A 169 -35.57 54.19 -40.98
C ARG A 169 -35.91 52.80 -41.52
N PHE A 170 -35.66 52.61 -42.81
CA PHE A 170 -35.75 51.29 -43.40
C PHE A 170 -34.43 50.56 -43.17
N PHE A 171 -34.49 49.34 -42.68
CA PHE A 171 -33.36 48.47 -42.39
C PHE A 171 -33.42 47.24 -43.30
N ASP A 172 -32.24 46.77 -43.67
CA ASP A 172 -32.02 45.62 -44.54
C ASP A 172 -30.86 44.80 -43.97
N LEU A 173 -31.10 43.52 -43.68
CA LEU A 173 -30.13 42.59 -43.14
C LEU A 173 -29.68 41.62 -44.24
N GLU A 174 -28.48 41.83 -44.76
CA GLU A 174 -27.85 41.01 -45.80
C GLU A 174 -26.41 40.68 -45.39
N ASP A 175 -25.97 39.43 -45.56
CA ASP A 175 -24.58 38.99 -45.29
C ASP A 175 -24.00 39.47 -43.94
N LYS A 176 -24.78 39.35 -42.86
CA LYS A 176 -24.40 39.80 -41.49
C LYS A 176 -24.06 41.29 -41.40
N LYS A 177 -24.60 42.10 -42.32
CA LYS A 177 -24.54 43.56 -42.31
C LYS A 177 -25.95 44.11 -42.22
N LEU A 178 -26.18 44.93 -41.22
CA LEU A 178 -27.44 45.61 -41.02
C LEU A 178 -27.34 47.04 -41.58
N SER A 179 -27.83 47.23 -42.79
CA SER A 179 -27.80 48.50 -43.52
C SER A 179 -29.09 49.29 -43.28
N TYR A 180 -29.01 50.63 -43.21
CA TYR A 180 -30.20 51.46 -43.05
C TYR A 180 -30.26 52.67 -43.98
N TYR A 181 -31.48 53.05 -44.36
CA TYR A 181 -31.79 54.03 -45.41
C TYR A 181 -32.76 55.10 -44.89
N ARG A 182 -32.66 56.33 -45.43
CA ARG A 182 -33.61 57.42 -45.14
C ARG A 182 -34.98 57.21 -45.78
N LYS A 183 -35.02 56.57 -46.95
CA LYS A 183 -36.22 56.18 -47.71
C LYS A 183 -36.06 54.74 -48.15
N GLU A 184 -37.16 54.03 -48.32
CA GLU A 184 -37.17 52.64 -48.74
C GLU A 184 -36.45 52.51 -50.10
N PRO A 185 -35.42 51.64 -50.23
CA PRO A 185 -34.67 51.49 -51.47
C PRO A 185 -35.43 50.62 -52.48
N MET A 186 -36.65 51.06 -52.83
CA MET A 186 -37.54 50.40 -53.77
C MET A 186 -37.78 51.27 -55.00
N LYS A 187 -37.88 50.64 -56.17
CA LYS A 187 -38.34 51.27 -57.41
C LYS A 187 -39.44 50.39 -58.00
N ASN A 188 -40.64 50.96 -58.19
CA ASN A 188 -41.83 50.25 -58.67
C ASN A 188 -42.21 48.99 -57.87
N GLY A 189 -42.05 49.03 -56.54
CA GLY A 189 -42.40 47.90 -55.67
C GLY A 189 -41.39 46.74 -55.65
N VAL A 190 -40.25 46.88 -56.35
CA VAL A 190 -39.15 45.91 -56.37
C VAL A 190 -37.94 46.50 -55.67
N MET A 191 -37.26 45.71 -54.83
CA MET A 191 -36.01 46.09 -54.16
C MET A 191 -34.93 46.40 -55.21
N LEU A 192 -34.22 47.51 -55.04
CA LEU A 192 -33.10 47.88 -55.91
C LEU A 192 -31.96 46.84 -55.81
N GLY A 193 -31.22 46.60 -56.90
CA GLY A 193 -30.08 45.67 -56.89
C GLY A 193 -28.88 46.18 -56.07
N ASN A 194 -27.98 45.29 -55.65
CA ASN A 194 -26.87 45.59 -54.72
C ASN A 194 -26.01 46.82 -55.12
N ASN A 195 -25.77 47.03 -56.41
CA ASN A 195 -25.01 48.19 -56.91
C ASN A 195 -25.78 49.52 -56.79
N GLU A 196 -27.11 49.50 -56.92
CA GLU A 196 -27.96 50.70 -56.79
C GLU A 196 -28.23 51.03 -55.31
N LYS A 197 -28.38 50.00 -54.46
CA LYS A 197 -28.54 50.14 -53.00
C LYS A 197 -27.38 50.91 -52.37
N ALA A 198 -26.14 50.66 -52.80
CA ALA A 198 -24.92 51.23 -52.21
C ALA A 198 -24.92 52.78 -52.16
N SER A 199 -25.55 53.43 -53.13
CA SER A 199 -25.62 54.91 -53.20
C SER A 199 -26.63 55.55 -52.22
N LEU A 200 -27.57 54.76 -51.70
CA LEU A 200 -28.67 55.21 -50.82
C LEU A 200 -28.44 54.90 -49.34
N VAL A 201 -27.41 54.09 -49.03
CA VAL A 201 -27.08 53.67 -47.66
C VAL A 201 -26.77 54.89 -46.80
N THR A 202 -27.53 55.05 -45.71
CA THR A 202 -27.29 56.10 -44.72
C THR A 202 -26.28 55.67 -43.66
N GLY A 203 -26.19 54.36 -43.40
CA GLY A 203 -25.13 53.77 -42.60
C GLY A 203 -25.26 52.25 -42.53
N VAL A 204 -24.20 51.59 -42.07
CA VAL A 204 -24.11 50.14 -41.94
C VAL A 204 -23.65 49.79 -40.53
N ILE A 205 -24.25 48.76 -39.95
CA ILE A 205 -23.82 48.14 -38.71
C ILE A 205 -23.31 46.75 -39.07
N ASN A 206 -22.00 46.52 -38.92
CA ASN A 206 -21.43 45.20 -39.08
C ASN A 206 -21.78 44.36 -37.85
N LEU A 207 -22.50 43.26 -38.04
CA LEU A 207 -22.93 42.43 -36.91
C LEU A 207 -21.80 41.59 -36.31
N HIS A 208 -20.69 41.43 -37.03
CA HIS A 208 -19.45 40.88 -36.49
C HIS A 208 -18.82 41.76 -35.39
N ASP A 209 -19.04 43.08 -35.43
CA ASP A 209 -18.45 44.04 -34.50
C ASP A 209 -19.35 44.31 -33.28
N VAL A 210 -20.46 43.56 -33.16
CA VAL A 210 -21.42 43.71 -32.07
C VAL A 210 -20.96 42.88 -30.87
N SER A 211 -20.64 43.57 -29.77
CA SER A 211 -20.21 42.98 -28.50
C SER A 211 -21.37 42.60 -27.58
N ALA A 212 -22.56 43.20 -27.76
CA ALA A 212 -23.76 42.79 -27.02
C ALA A 212 -25.07 43.07 -27.77
N VAL A 213 -26.04 42.15 -27.66
CA VAL A 213 -27.43 42.30 -28.10
C VAL A 213 -28.35 42.04 -26.91
N GLN A 214 -29.13 43.03 -26.50
CA GLN A 214 -29.92 42.95 -25.26
C GLN A 214 -31.27 43.69 -25.35
N PRO A 215 -32.24 43.36 -24.48
CA PRO A 215 -33.45 44.17 -24.32
C PRO A 215 -33.12 45.60 -23.91
N HIS A 216 -33.89 46.58 -24.39
CA HIS A 216 -33.73 47.96 -23.92
C HIS A 216 -34.18 48.09 -22.47
N ALA A 217 -33.35 48.71 -21.62
CA ALA A 217 -33.61 48.79 -20.19
C ALA A 217 -34.80 49.70 -19.81
N ASP A 218 -35.14 50.66 -20.67
CA ASP A 218 -36.26 51.58 -20.45
C ASP A 218 -37.56 51.00 -21.03
N HIS A 219 -38.44 50.53 -20.15
CA HIS A 219 -39.74 49.95 -20.51
C HIS A 219 -40.71 50.96 -21.12
N SER A 220 -40.42 52.27 -21.12
CA SER A 220 -41.23 53.28 -21.82
C SER A 220 -41.13 53.18 -23.35
N VAL A 221 -40.07 52.54 -23.87
CA VAL A 221 -39.91 52.25 -25.29
C VAL A 221 -40.43 50.84 -25.56
N ALA A 222 -41.71 50.75 -25.93
CA ALA A 222 -42.29 49.48 -26.34
C ALA A 222 -41.47 48.84 -27.48
N TRP A 223 -41.18 47.54 -27.33
CA TRP A 223 -40.46 46.74 -28.33
C TRP A 223 -39.05 47.24 -28.68
N GLY A 224 -38.34 47.79 -27.69
CA GLY A 224 -36.96 48.27 -27.81
C GLY A 224 -35.90 47.18 -27.57
N PHE A 225 -34.83 47.21 -28.36
CA PHE A 225 -33.62 46.42 -28.15
C PHE A 225 -32.35 47.21 -28.49
N GLU A 226 -31.22 46.76 -27.96
CA GLU A 226 -29.94 47.43 -28.07
C GLU A 226 -28.90 46.55 -28.78
N LEU A 227 -28.11 47.16 -29.67
CA LEU A 227 -26.91 46.58 -30.26
C LEU A 227 -25.70 47.39 -29.82
N VAL A 228 -24.79 46.79 -29.06
CA VAL A 228 -23.57 47.43 -28.59
C VAL A 228 -22.44 47.08 -29.55
N THR A 229 -21.84 48.08 -30.17
CA THR A 229 -20.58 47.95 -30.92
C THR A 229 -19.46 48.67 -30.16
N THR A 230 -18.21 48.46 -30.58
CA THR A 230 -17.02 49.10 -29.97
C THR A 230 -17.13 50.61 -29.81
N ASN A 231 -17.80 51.28 -30.75
CA ASN A 231 -17.86 52.73 -30.82
C ASN A 231 -19.22 53.32 -30.38
N ARG A 232 -20.26 52.50 -30.20
CA ARG A 232 -21.63 53.00 -29.96
C ARG A 232 -22.61 51.92 -29.50
N THR A 233 -23.58 52.31 -28.67
CA THR A 233 -24.82 51.54 -28.46
C THR A 233 -25.94 52.05 -29.37
N TRP A 234 -26.53 51.16 -30.16
CA TRP A 234 -27.63 51.42 -31.07
C TRP A 234 -28.94 50.99 -30.41
N VAL A 235 -29.79 51.96 -30.06
CA VAL A 235 -31.14 51.68 -29.55
C VAL A 235 -32.11 51.66 -30.73
N LEU A 236 -32.71 50.50 -30.96
CA LEU A 236 -33.69 50.23 -32.01
C LEU A 236 -35.02 49.83 -31.39
N ALA A 237 -36.13 50.17 -32.05
CA ALA A 237 -37.46 49.76 -31.64
C ALA A 237 -38.33 49.40 -32.84
N ALA A 238 -39.08 48.30 -32.74
CA ALA A 238 -40.05 47.87 -33.74
C ALA A 238 -41.40 48.58 -33.55
N ASP A 239 -42.28 48.54 -34.55
CA ASP A 239 -43.61 49.16 -34.46
C ASP A 239 -44.69 48.22 -33.91
N SER A 240 -44.39 46.92 -33.81
CA SER A 240 -45.27 45.90 -33.24
C SER A 240 -44.47 44.78 -32.59
N GLU A 241 -45.14 44.00 -31.73
CA GLU A 241 -44.58 42.80 -31.10
C GLU A 241 -44.14 41.75 -32.13
N ALA A 242 -44.92 41.52 -33.18
CA ALA A 242 -44.57 40.56 -34.23
C ALA A 242 -43.30 40.97 -35.00
N GLU A 243 -43.13 42.27 -35.28
CA GLU A 243 -41.91 42.78 -35.90
C GLU A 243 -40.71 42.73 -34.95
N TYR A 244 -40.94 42.97 -33.66
CA TYR A 244 -39.90 42.87 -32.64
C TYR A 244 -39.28 41.47 -32.59
N TYR A 245 -40.12 40.44 -32.46
CA TYR A 245 -39.64 39.06 -32.42
C TYR A 245 -38.91 38.70 -33.71
N ARG A 246 -39.44 39.07 -34.88
CA ARG A 246 -38.81 38.82 -36.18
C ARG A 246 -37.42 39.45 -36.30
N TRP A 247 -37.27 40.71 -35.87
CA TRP A 247 -35.98 41.41 -35.90
C TRP A 247 -35.00 40.87 -34.86
N VAL A 248 -35.46 40.61 -33.64
CA VAL A 248 -34.60 40.05 -32.57
C VAL A 248 -34.09 38.67 -32.95
N GLU A 249 -34.95 37.81 -33.51
CA GLU A 249 -34.58 36.49 -34.03
C GLU A 249 -33.52 36.59 -35.12
N ALA A 250 -33.77 37.38 -36.16
CA ALA A 250 -32.83 37.52 -37.29
C ALA A 250 -31.47 38.10 -36.87
N ILE A 251 -31.47 39.08 -35.96
CA ILE A 251 -30.24 39.70 -35.48
C ILE A 251 -29.48 38.77 -34.52
N CYS A 252 -30.16 38.07 -33.61
CA CYS A 252 -29.51 37.14 -32.68
C CYS A 252 -28.84 35.95 -33.40
N HIS A 253 -29.39 35.50 -34.54
CA HIS A 253 -28.76 34.50 -35.40
C HIS A 253 -27.59 35.06 -36.26
N SER A 254 -27.48 36.39 -36.36
CA SER A 254 -26.47 37.06 -37.20
C SER A 254 -25.29 37.65 -36.42
N VAL A 255 -25.31 37.63 -35.08
CA VAL A 255 -24.22 38.05 -34.18
C VAL A 255 -23.56 36.86 -33.48
N PRO A 256 -22.32 36.99 -32.93
CA PRO A 256 -21.70 35.92 -32.14
C PRO A 256 -22.54 35.52 -30.91
N PHE A 257 -22.64 34.22 -30.61
CA PHE A 257 -23.47 33.69 -29.50
C PHE A 257 -23.19 34.37 -28.15
N HIS A 258 -21.90 34.59 -27.84
CA HIS A 258 -21.50 35.22 -26.58
C HIS A 258 -21.95 36.69 -26.46
N SER A 259 -22.23 37.35 -27.58
CA SER A 259 -22.78 38.71 -27.62
C SER A 259 -24.29 38.74 -27.31
N VAL A 260 -25.02 37.62 -27.42
CA VAL A 260 -26.47 37.61 -27.17
C VAL A 260 -26.75 37.58 -25.66
N ASN A 261 -27.62 38.45 -25.15
CA ASN A 261 -28.01 38.47 -23.74
C ASN A 261 -28.74 37.17 -23.32
N ILE A 262 -28.57 36.75 -22.06
CA ILE A 262 -29.16 35.51 -21.51
C ILE A 262 -30.68 35.42 -21.67
N ILE A 263 -31.39 36.57 -21.65
CA ILE A 263 -32.84 36.63 -21.85
C ILE A 263 -33.19 36.15 -23.26
N TYR A 264 -32.50 36.66 -24.28
CA TYR A 264 -32.72 36.24 -25.66
C TYR A 264 -32.23 34.81 -25.93
N ARG A 265 -31.14 34.37 -25.29
CA ARG A 265 -30.69 32.96 -25.39
C ARG A 265 -31.76 31.99 -24.90
N ARG A 266 -32.40 32.30 -23.76
CA ARG A 266 -33.50 31.48 -23.21
C ARG A 266 -34.76 31.58 -24.05
N MET A 267 -35.10 32.79 -24.49
CA MET A 267 -36.29 33.08 -25.29
C MET A 267 -36.28 32.37 -26.64
N LEU A 268 -35.11 32.32 -27.29
CA LEU A 268 -34.90 31.72 -28.62
C LEU A 268 -34.30 30.31 -28.56
N GLN A 269 -34.07 29.75 -27.36
CA GLN A 269 -33.40 28.47 -27.15
C GLN A 269 -32.07 28.31 -27.90
N LEU A 270 -31.28 29.38 -27.99
CA LEU A 270 -30.03 29.38 -28.76
C LEU A 270 -29.00 28.43 -28.13
N ALA A 271 -28.47 27.49 -28.90
CA ALA A 271 -27.38 26.60 -28.52
C ALA A 271 -26.02 27.33 -28.55
N GLU A 272 -25.12 27.02 -27.61
CA GLU A 272 -23.94 27.86 -27.32
C GLU A 272 -22.84 27.88 -28.40
N VAL A 273 -22.63 26.85 -29.23
CA VAL A 273 -21.64 26.88 -30.34
C VAL A 273 -21.93 25.77 -31.38
N SER A 274 -21.65 26.01 -32.67
CA SER A 274 -21.54 24.96 -33.69
C SER A 274 -20.37 24.02 -33.37
N ALA A 275 -20.57 22.71 -33.49
CA ALA A 275 -19.51 21.74 -33.25
C ALA A 275 -18.35 21.95 -34.24
N ASN A 276 -17.11 21.99 -33.75
CA ASN A 276 -15.91 22.08 -34.62
C ASN A 276 -15.73 20.81 -35.47
N ALA A 277 -16.40 19.71 -35.11
CA ALA A 277 -16.47 18.44 -35.85
C ALA A 277 -17.92 17.93 -35.89
N ALA A 278 -18.33 17.29 -36.99
CA ALA A 278 -19.72 16.93 -37.28
C ALA A 278 -20.38 15.96 -36.27
N ASN A 279 -19.59 15.29 -35.43
CA ASN A 279 -20.02 14.28 -34.46
C ASN A 279 -19.89 14.72 -32.99
N GLU A 280 -19.54 15.98 -32.71
CA GLU A 280 -19.46 16.49 -31.33
C GLU A 280 -20.72 17.27 -30.94
N VAL A 281 -21.13 17.17 -29.67
CA VAL A 281 -22.20 17.97 -29.09
C VAL A 281 -21.77 18.50 -27.73
N ARG A 282 -22.00 19.80 -27.50
CA ARG A 282 -21.77 20.44 -26.20
C ARG A 282 -23.08 20.48 -25.42
N LEU A 283 -23.04 20.07 -24.17
CA LEU A 283 -24.22 19.95 -23.32
C LEU A 283 -23.90 20.26 -21.86
N VAL A 284 -24.95 20.45 -21.06
CA VAL A 284 -24.85 20.68 -19.61
C VAL A 284 -25.53 19.51 -18.91
N LEU A 285 -24.77 18.73 -18.16
CA LEU A 285 -25.26 17.58 -17.41
C LEU A 285 -25.62 17.97 -15.97
N LEU A 286 -26.60 17.30 -15.39
CA LEU A 286 -26.79 17.30 -13.94
C LEU A 286 -25.93 16.17 -13.33
N PRO A 287 -25.23 16.42 -12.21
CA PRO A 287 -24.45 15.37 -11.54
C PRO A 287 -25.28 14.13 -11.17
N SER A 288 -26.57 14.32 -10.89
CA SER A 288 -27.52 13.27 -10.52
C SER A 288 -28.10 12.50 -11.72
N TYR A 289 -27.74 12.84 -12.96
CA TYR A 289 -28.16 12.05 -14.11
C TYR A 289 -27.53 10.67 -14.04
N THR A 290 -28.33 9.66 -14.35
CA THR A 290 -27.84 8.31 -14.59
C THR A 290 -27.09 8.23 -15.92
N VAL A 291 -26.30 7.18 -16.12
CA VAL A 291 -25.63 6.91 -17.41
C VAL A 291 -26.67 6.82 -18.53
N ALA A 292 -27.80 6.13 -18.31
CA ALA A 292 -28.86 6.00 -19.30
C ALA A 292 -29.50 7.35 -19.67
N GLU A 293 -29.86 8.16 -18.67
CA GLU A 293 -30.41 9.50 -18.89
C GLU A 293 -29.41 10.40 -19.61
N THR A 294 -28.12 10.27 -19.29
CA THR A 294 -27.05 11.03 -19.95
C THR A 294 -26.93 10.65 -21.44
N VAL A 295 -27.01 9.36 -21.77
CA VAL A 295 -27.01 8.88 -23.17
C VAL A 295 -28.20 9.45 -23.95
N VAL A 296 -29.41 9.36 -23.39
CA VAL A 296 -30.62 9.92 -24.01
C VAL A 296 -30.47 11.43 -24.22
N HIS A 297 -29.99 12.14 -23.20
CA HIS A 297 -29.81 13.58 -23.26
C HIS A 297 -28.77 14.01 -24.31
N ILE A 298 -27.70 13.23 -24.51
CA ILE A 298 -26.72 13.47 -25.59
C ILE A 298 -27.40 13.42 -26.96
N PHE A 299 -28.23 12.40 -27.21
CA PHE A 299 -28.97 12.29 -28.47
C PHE A 299 -29.97 13.44 -28.65
N GLU A 300 -30.71 13.82 -27.61
CA GLU A 300 -31.62 14.97 -27.65
C GLU A 300 -30.89 16.26 -28.00
N CYS A 301 -29.75 16.53 -27.34
CA CYS A 301 -28.93 17.71 -27.64
C CYS A 301 -28.37 17.69 -29.06
N TYR A 302 -27.99 16.51 -29.59
CA TYR A 302 -27.48 16.38 -30.95
C TYR A 302 -28.57 16.69 -31.99
N HIS A 303 -29.79 16.16 -31.82
CA HIS A 303 -30.91 16.44 -32.74
C HIS A 303 -31.32 17.90 -32.77
N ASN A 304 -31.13 18.62 -31.66
CA ASN A 304 -31.42 20.05 -31.56
C ASN A 304 -30.28 20.94 -32.11
N MET A 305 -29.18 20.36 -32.60
CA MET A 305 -28.08 21.12 -33.21
C MET A 305 -28.45 21.57 -34.64
N LEU A 306 -28.28 22.85 -34.94
CA LEU A 306 -28.68 23.48 -36.22
C LEU A 306 -28.09 22.80 -37.47
N ASP A 307 -26.86 22.27 -37.35
CA ASP A 307 -26.11 21.60 -38.42
C ASP A 307 -25.87 20.11 -38.12
N ALA A 308 -26.79 19.44 -37.41
CA ALA A 308 -26.68 18.01 -37.11
C ALA A 308 -26.71 17.17 -38.38
N VAL A 309 -25.73 16.28 -38.54
CA VAL A 309 -25.75 15.27 -39.60
C VAL A 309 -26.80 14.22 -39.23
N PRO A 310 -27.68 13.78 -40.15
CA PRO A 310 -28.66 12.75 -39.82
C PRO A 310 -27.98 11.46 -39.32
N LEU A 311 -28.61 10.80 -38.37
CA LEU A 311 -28.11 9.55 -37.80
C LEU A 311 -28.79 8.35 -38.45
N HIS A 312 -28.06 7.25 -38.60
CA HIS A 312 -28.65 5.94 -38.88
C HIS A 312 -29.60 5.53 -37.75
N ALA A 313 -30.54 4.61 -38.03
CA ALA A 313 -31.45 4.10 -37.01
C ALA A 313 -30.68 3.55 -35.81
N TYR A 314 -31.07 3.98 -34.60
CA TYR A 314 -30.34 3.71 -33.37
C TYR A 314 -31.31 3.51 -32.20
N ASP A 315 -30.89 2.73 -31.21
CA ASP A 315 -31.54 2.63 -29.90
C ASP A 315 -30.60 3.19 -28.83
N PRO A 316 -30.97 4.26 -28.09
CA PRO A 316 -30.18 4.77 -26.97
C PRO A 316 -29.76 3.70 -25.95
N SER A 317 -30.58 2.66 -25.74
CA SER A 317 -30.31 1.62 -24.75
C SER A 317 -29.11 0.72 -25.13
N GLU A 318 -28.72 0.73 -26.40
CA GLU A 318 -27.57 -0.03 -26.93
C GLU A 318 -26.24 0.73 -26.80
N TYR A 319 -26.24 1.92 -26.19
CA TYR A 319 -25.04 2.72 -25.98
C TYR A 319 -24.71 2.88 -24.50
N ALA A 320 -23.41 2.93 -24.23
CA ALA A 320 -22.81 3.28 -22.95
C ALA A 320 -21.89 4.49 -23.13
N LEU A 321 -21.36 5.00 -22.02
CA LEU A 321 -20.43 6.13 -22.04
C LEU A 321 -19.01 5.68 -21.73
N LYS A 322 -18.07 6.45 -22.23
CA LYS A 322 -16.65 6.32 -21.97
C LYS A 322 -16.05 7.72 -21.83
N LEU A 323 -15.06 7.89 -20.95
CA LEU A 323 -14.33 9.15 -20.88
C LEU A 323 -13.41 9.31 -22.09
N THR A 324 -13.53 10.43 -22.78
CA THR A 324 -12.70 10.69 -23.97
C THR A 324 -11.23 10.79 -23.61
N GLY A 325 -10.40 9.97 -24.26
CA GLY A 325 -8.95 9.93 -24.06
C GLY A 325 -8.49 8.93 -23.00
N PHE A 326 -9.42 8.19 -22.38
CA PHE A 326 -9.17 7.25 -21.30
C PHE A 326 -9.98 5.96 -21.50
N ARG A 327 -9.40 4.81 -21.18
CA ARG A 327 -10.09 3.50 -21.09
C ARG A 327 -11.05 3.39 -19.89
N ASP A 328 -11.65 4.47 -19.44
CA ASP A 328 -12.57 4.48 -18.30
C ASP A 328 -14.02 4.55 -18.80
N TYR A 329 -14.78 3.48 -18.51
CA TYR A 329 -16.12 3.26 -19.03
C TYR A 329 -17.18 3.53 -17.96
N MET A 330 -18.38 3.89 -18.40
CA MET A 330 -19.57 4.02 -17.57
C MET A 330 -20.65 3.13 -18.20
N ILE A 331 -20.73 1.89 -17.70
CA ILE A 331 -21.51 0.82 -18.34
C ILE A 331 -22.83 0.59 -17.62
N GLU A 332 -22.87 0.83 -16.31
CA GLU A 332 -24.04 0.61 -15.45
C GLU A 332 -25.14 1.67 -15.71
N PRO A 333 -26.28 1.33 -16.34
CA PRO A 333 -27.23 2.32 -16.84
C PRO A 333 -27.88 3.16 -15.74
N SER A 334 -28.10 2.57 -14.56
CA SER A 334 -28.79 3.17 -13.42
C SER A 334 -27.87 3.97 -12.49
N ARG A 335 -26.55 3.91 -12.69
CA ARG A 335 -25.59 4.60 -11.81
C ARG A 335 -25.50 6.07 -12.17
N GLU A 336 -25.39 6.93 -11.16
CA GLU A 336 -25.21 8.36 -11.39
C GLU A 336 -23.84 8.68 -11.98
N VAL A 337 -23.78 9.64 -12.88
CA VAL A 337 -22.51 10.09 -13.46
C VAL A 337 -21.57 10.66 -12.40
N SER A 338 -22.10 11.23 -11.30
CA SER A 338 -21.29 11.77 -10.21
C SER A 338 -20.55 10.72 -9.38
N ASP A 339 -20.93 9.44 -9.51
CA ASP A 339 -20.30 8.31 -8.82
C ASP A 339 -19.11 7.73 -9.58
N TYR A 340 -18.61 8.44 -10.60
CA TYR A 340 -17.39 8.08 -11.32
C TYR A 340 -16.25 9.02 -10.94
N GLN A 341 -15.07 8.46 -10.68
CA GLN A 341 -13.93 9.19 -10.08
C GLN A 341 -13.54 10.43 -10.87
N HIS A 342 -13.40 10.32 -12.19
CA HIS A 342 -13.03 11.44 -13.05
C HIS A 342 -14.12 12.51 -13.14
N VAL A 343 -15.40 12.10 -13.17
CA VAL A 343 -16.52 13.04 -13.19
C VAL A 343 -16.53 13.89 -11.92
N ARG A 344 -16.30 13.26 -10.75
CA ARG A 344 -16.15 13.95 -9.47
C ARG A 344 -14.94 14.90 -9.47
N GLU A 345 -13.81 14.50 -10.05
CA GLU A 345 -12.63 15.36 -10.21
C GLU A 345 -12.96 16.61 -11.06
N CYS A 346 -13.65 16.43 -12.18
CA CYS A 346 -14.08 17.53 -13.04
C CYS A 346 -15.07 18.46 -12.34
N LEU A 347 -15.99 17.95 -11.52
CA LEU A 347 -16.87 18.76 -10.69
C LEU A 347 -16.10 19.63 -9.69
N LEU A 348 -15.13 19.04 -8.98
CA LEU A 348 -14.30 19.75 -7.99
C LEU A 348 -13.37 20.78 -8.65
N THR A 349 -12.83 20.47 -9.82
CA THR A 349 -11.88 21.34 -10.55
C THR A 349 -12.56 22.29 -11.54
N ARG A 350 -13.89 22.18 -11.72
CA ARG A 350 -14.69 22.91 -12.72
C ARG A 350 -14.20 22.72 -14.16
N LYS A 351 -13.58 21.57 -14.45
CA LYS A 351 -13.19 21.18 -15.81
C LYS A 351 -14.40 20.62 -16.56
N THR A 352 -14.38 20.78 -17.88
CA THR A 352 -15.37 20.17 -18.78
C THR A 352 -15.14 18.67 -18.84
N VAL A 353 -16.21 17.87 -18.73
CA VAL A 353 -16.13 16.42 -18.94
C VAL A 353 -16.27 16.10 -20.41
N CYS A 354 -15.36 15.30 -20.95
CA CYS A 354 -15.42 14.84 -22.33
C CYS A 354 -15.87 13.37 -22.35
N LEU A 355 -16.96 13.09 -23.06
CA LEU A 355 -17.59 11.78 -23.14
C LEU A 355 -17.58 11.27 -24.58
N THR A 356 -17.44 9.97 -24.75
CA THR A 356 -17.56 9.26 -26.02
C THR A 356 -18.69 8.24 -25.89
N LEU A 357 -19.65 8.27 -26.82
CA LEU A 357 -20.68 7.24 -26.93
C LEU A 357 -20.06 5.95 -27.50
N VAL A 358 -20.25 4.83 -26.81
CA VAL A 358 -19.73 3.52 -27.22
C VAL A 358 -20.89 2.53 -27.30
N HIS A 359 -21.04 1.89 -28.46
CA HIS A 359 -22.05 0.86 -28.64
C HIS A 359 -21.71 -0.39 -27.81
N ARG A 360 -22.69 -1.01 -27.14
CA ARG A 360 -22.50 -2.14 -26.22
C ARG A 360 -21.87 -3.37 -26.89
N SER A 361 -22.03 -3.55 -28.19
CA SER A 361 -21.33 -4.61 -28.94
C SER A 361 -19.79 -4.48 -28.92
N LYS A 362 -19.23 -3.29 -28.64
CA LYS A 362 -17.77 -3.10 -28.46
C LYS A 362 -17.30 -3.39 -27.02
N ILE A 363 -18.23 -3.59 -26.10
CA ILE A 363 -18.00 -3.83 -24.66
C ILE A 363 -18.26 -5.31 -24.34
N ASP A 364 -19.38 -5.85 -24.83
CA ASP A 364 -19.85 -7.22 -24.58
C ASP A 364 -19.71 -8.14 -25.81
N GLY A 365 -18.97 -7.70 -26.84
CA GLY A 365 -18.95 -8.36 -28.15
C GLY A 365 -18.18 -9.69 -28.22
N PRO A 366 -18.56 -10.59 -29.16
CA PRO A 366 -17.87 -11.87 -29.37
C PRO A 366 -16.40 -11.72 -29.84
N GLU A 367 -15.99 -10.56 -30.34
CA GLU A 367 -14.58 -10.29 -30.69
C GLU A 367 -13.64 -10.25 -29.48
N LEU A 368 -14.12 -9.77 -28.32
CA LEU A 368 -13.36 -9.80 -27.06
C LEU A 368 -13.22 -11.25 -26.53
N LEU A 369 -14.20 -12.11 -26.81
CA LEU A 369 -14.25 -13.50 -26.37
C LEU A 369 -13.52 -14.47 -27.31
N LYS A 370 -13.19 -14.07 -28.56
CA LYS A 370 -12.44 -14.93 -29.51
C LYS A 370 -11.06 -15.35 -29.01
N GLY A 371 -10.45 -14.59 -28.09
CA GLY A 371 -9.19 -14.94 -27.44
C GLY A 371 -9.33 -16.06 -26.39
N LEU A 372 -10.54 -16.33 -25.88
CA LEU A 372 -10.77 -17.33 -24.83
C LEU A 372 -10.72 -18.78 -25.35
N SER A 373 -11.04 -19.00 -26.62
CA SER A 373 -10.99 -20.35 -27.23
C SER A 373 -9.56 -20.88 -27.39
N GLN A 374 -8.54 -20.02 -27.32
CA GLN A 374 -7.13 -20.39 -27.24
C GLN A 374 -6.62 -20.48 -25.78
N SER A 375 -7.43 -20.05 -24.81
CA SER A 375 -7.08 -19.92 -23.40
C SER A 375 -7.62 -21.04 -22.51
N GLN A 376 -7.79 -22.26 -23.05
CA GLN A 376 -7.99 -23.46 -22.19
C GLN A 376 -6.82 -23.67 -21.20
N ASP A 377 -5.71 -22.96 -21.39
CA ASP A 377 -4.58 -22.82 -20.47
C ASP A 377 -4.82 -21.86 -19.27
N LEU A 378 -6.04 -21.33 -19.05
CA LEU A 378 -6.37 -20.60 -17.81
C LEU A 378 -6.41 -21.48 -16.55
N LEU A 379 -6.20 -22.79 -16.68
CA LEU A 379 -6.07 -23.64 -15.52
C LEU A 379 -4.64 -23.53 -15.00
N TYR A 380 -4.50 -22.71 -13.95
CA TYR A 380 -3.89 -23.19 -12.70
C TYR A 380 -3.69 -24.71 -12.77
N ASN A 381 -2.46 -25.14 -13.07
CA ASN A 381 -2.22 -26.52 -13.43
C ASN A 381 -2.45 -27.37 -12.17
N GLU A 382 -3.67 -27.92 -12.00
CA GLU A 382 -4.04 -28.71 -10.82
C GLU A 382 -3.02 -29.84 -10.55
N LYS A 383 -2.31 -30.30 -11.59
CA LYS A 383 -1.21 -31.28 -11.48
C LYS A 383 0.00 -30.75 -10.70
N VAL A 384 0.28 -29.45 -10.70
CA VAL A 384 1.29 -28.80 -9.85
C VAL A 384 0.84 -28.77 -8.38
N CYS A 385 -0.46 -28.95 -8.15
CA CYS A 385 -1.13 -28.73 -6.86
C CYS A 385 -1.50 -30.05 -6.17
N HIS A 386 -1.46 -31.16 -6.89
CA HIS A 386 -1.44 -32.49 -6.33
C HIS A 386 0.00 -32.91 -6.04
N LEU A 387 0.45 -32.64 -4.80
CA LEU A 387 1.58 -33.35 -4.21
C LEU A 387 1.22 -34.84 -4.18
N THR A 388 1.66 -35.61 -5.17
CA THR A 388 1.57 -37.07 -5.09
C THR A 388 2.51 -37.53 -3.98
N THR A 389 1.94 -37.97 -2.86
CA THR A 389 2.62 -38.56 -1.70
C THR A 389 3.21 -39.95 -1.99
N LYS A 390 3.79 -40.15 -3.19
CA LYS A 390 4.58 -41.34 -3.52
C LYS A 390 6.07 -41.02 -3.44
N SER A 391 6.51 -40.51 -2.30
CA SER A 391 7.90 -40.70 -1.89
C SER A 391 7.88 -41.55 -0.64
N SER A 392 8.18 -42.84 -0.83
CA SER A 392 8.54 -43.75 0.22
C SER A 392 9.50 -43.05 1.19
N ARG A 393 9.28 -43.23 2.50
CA ARG A 393 10.16 -42.75 3.58
C ARG A 393 11.65 -42.88 3.20
N SER A 394 12.27 -41.79 2.77
CA SER A 394 13.72 -41.62 2.80
C SER A 394 14.01 -40.55 3.83
N ASN A 395 14.69 -40.93 4.91
CA ASN A 395 14.98 -40.11 6.09
C ASN A 395 16.05 -39.01 5.82
N LEU A 396 16.04 -38.42 4.63
CA LEU A 396 17.02 -37.42 4.18
C LEU A 396 16.27 -36.13 3.82
N ASN A 397 15.70 -35.50 4.84
CA ASN A 397 15.14 -34.15 4.75
C ASN A 397 16.34 -33.19 4.72
N PHE A 398 16.64 -32.55 3.59
CA PHE A 398 17.83 -31.71 3.46
C PHE A 398 17.53 -30.21 3.30
N THR A 399 16.29 -29.86 3.02
CA THR A 399 15.74 -28.54 3.32
C THR A 399 14.54 -28.73 4.22
N THR A 400 14.12 -27.67 4.92
CA THR A 400 12.86 -27.67 5.68
C THR A 400 11.83 -28.42 4.85
N LEU A 401 10.98 -29.24 5.48
CA LEU A 401 9.65 -29.69 5.05
C LEU A 401 9.45 -31.22 5.20
N GLY A 402 8.77 -31.62 6.28
CA GLY A 402 8.09 -32.92 6.44
C GLY A 402 6.74 -32.96 5.71
N GLY A 403 6.20 -34.15 5.49
CA GLY A 403 5.09 -34.43 4.56
C GLY A 403 3.69 -34.41 5.17
N GLU A 404 2.71 -34.50 4.27
CA GLU A 404 1.25 -34.69 4.44
C GLU A 404 0.35 -33.44 4.62
N TRP A 405 -0.61 -33.30 3.70
CA TRP A 405 -1.82 -32.45 3.70
C TRP A 405 -2.88 -33.33 3.00
N ASN A 406 -4.09 -33.62 3.50
CA ASN A 406 -5.18 -32.74 3.96
C ASN A 406 -6.35 -33.62 4.45
N VAL A 407 -6.91 -33.47 5.67
CA VAL A 407 -8.36 -33.59 6.05
C VAL A 407 -8.49 -33.06 7.50
N HIS A 408 -9.56 -32.31 7.82
CA HIS A 408 -10.02 -31.86 9.16
C HIS A 408 -9.77 -30.42 9.60
N ARG A 409 -10.24 -29.43 8.82
CA ARG A 409 -10.56 -28.09 9.39
C ARG A 409 -11.97 -27.56 9.06
N GLN A 410 -12.87 -28.39 8.54
CA GLN A 410 -14.26 -28.01 8.25
C GLN A 410 -15.32 -28.58 9.20
N GLN A 411 -14.92 -29.19 10.33
CA GLN A 411 -15.85 -29.61 11.38
C GLN A 411 -15.40 -29.06 12.74
N GLN A 412 -15.52 -27.76 12.93
CA GLN A 412 -15.53 -27.16 14.27
C GLN A 412 -16.20 -25.78 14.18
N GLN A 413 -17.45 -25.76 13.70
CA GLN A 413 -18.39 -24.64 13.84
C GLN A 413 -19.76 -25.09 13.32
N GLN A 414 -20.51 -25.82 14.15
CA GLN A 414 -21.97 -25.85 14.14
C GLN A 414 -22.47 -26.43 15.48
N PRO A 415 -23.52 -25.88 16.09
CA PRO A 415 -24.01 -26.32 17.39
C PRO A 415 -24.91 -27.56 17.27
N GLU A 416 -24.75 -28.49 18.20
CA GLU A 416 -25.50 -29.76 18.26
C GLU A 416 -27.00 -29.58 18.54
N ARG A 417 -27.82 -30.45 17.92
CA ARG A 417 -29.18 -30.81 18.38
C ARG A 417 -29.25 -32.34 18.55
N PRO A 418 -29.90 -32.88 19.59
CA PRO A 418 -29.91 -34.32 19.87
C PRO A 418 -31.27 -34.97 19.54
N VAL A 419 -31.30 -36.07 18.77
CA VAL A 419 -32.30 -37.18 18.75
C VAL A 419 -31.70 -38.26 17.82
N GLY A 420 -31.73 -39.59 17.97
CA GLY A 420 -32.34 -40.57 18.86
C GLY A 420 -32.02 -41.98 18.30
N ALA A 421 -32.22 -43.02 19.11
CA ALA A 421 -31.83 -44.41 18.86
C ALA A 421 -32.60 -45.14 17.73
N ALA A 422 -31.97 -46.12 17.06
CA ALA A 422 -32.50 -47.48 16.81
C ALA A 422 -31.53 -48.37 15.98
N ASP A 423 -31.61 -49.67 16.26
CA ASP A 423 -30.86 -50.84 15.78
C ASP A 423 -30.71 -51.03 14.25
N ALA A 424 -29.61 -51.69 13.83
CA ALA A 424 -29.65 -53.03 13.22
C ALA A 424 -28.26 -53.55 12.82
N THR A 425 -27.97 -54.77 13.27
CA THR A 425 -26.85 -55.65 12.92
C THR A 425 -26.86 -56.10 11.45
N THR A 426 -25.72 -56.09 10.74
CA THR A 426 -25.23 -57.26 9.97
C THR A 426 -23.80 -57.13 9.43
N ASN A 427 -22.99 -58.14 9.78
CA ASN A 427 -21.93 -58.84 9.03
C ASN A 427 -20.83 -58.09 8.25
N GLN A 428 -19.65 -58.21 8.84
CA GLN A 428 -18.31 -58.41 8.27
C GLN A 428 -18.26 -58.86 6.80
N ASN A 429 -17.48 -58.13 6.01
CA ASN A 429 -16.45 -58.71 5.16
C ASN A 429 -15.24 -57.76 5.17
N HIS A 430 -14.11 -58.31 5.62
CA HIS A 430 -12.79 -57.71 5.56
C HIS A 430 -12.39 -57.50 4.11
N ASP A 431 -12.20 -56.24 3.70
CA ASP A 431 -11.20 -55.89 2.69
C ASP A 431 -10.15 -55.01 3.39
N ASP A 432 -9.03 -55.67 3.65
CA ASP A 432 -7.84 -55.16 4.31
C ASP A 432 -7.12 -54.22 3.33
N ASN A 433 -7.41 -52.93 3.41
CA ASN A 433 -6.61 -51.89 2.75
C ASN A 433 -6.23 -50.85 3.81
N GLY A 434 -5.32 -51.27 4.70
CA GLY A 434 -4.75 -50.46 5.76
C GLY A 434 -4.01 -49.24 5.23
N GLN A 435 -4.72 -48.14 5.04
CA GLN A 435 -4.14 -46.81 5.15
C GLN A 435 -3.81 -46.59 6.63
N HIS A 436 -2.58 -46.95 7.03
CA HIS A 436 -2.02 -46.49 8.29
C HIS A 436 -2.00 -44.96 8.25
N ALA A 437 -3.00 -44.32 8.88
CA ALA A 437 -2.96 -42.89 9.15
C ALA A 437 -1.68 -42.60 9.95
N VAL A 438 -0.78 -41.81 9.38
CA VAL A 438 0.41 -41.36 10.09
C VAL A 438 -0.07 -40.47 11.23
N VAL A 439 0.10 -40.92 12.47
CA VAL A 439 -0.28 -40.15 13.66
C VAL A 439 0.69 -38.97 13.77
N VAL A 440 0.19 -37.75 13.55
CA VAL A 440 0.96 -36.51 13.76
C VAL A 440 0.84 -36.11 15.24
N GLY A 441 1.96 -35.93 15.91
CA GLY A 441 2.01 -35.49 17.30
C GLY A 441 1.65 -34.01 17.44
N LYS A 442 1.18 -33.59 18.63
CA LYS A 442 0.83 -32.19 18.92
C LYS A 442 1.92 -31.55 19.76
N SER A 443 2.34 -30.32 19.46
CA SER A 443 3.45 -29.68 20.17
C SER A 443 3.21 -29.56 21.68
N CYS A 444 1.95 -29.41 22.12
CA CYS A 444 1.60 -29.37 23.54
C CYS A 444 1.99 -30.65 24.32
N ASP A 445 2.08 -31.81 23.64
CA ASP A 445 2.44 -33.09 24.26
C ASP A 445 3.96 -33.25 24.49
N TYR A 446 4.79 -32.35 23.95
CA TYR A 446 6.25 -32.44 24.01
C TYR A 446 6.83 -31.39 24.95
N HIS A 447 7.34 -31.83 26.10
CA HIS A 447 7.91 -30.94 27.13
C HIS A 447 9.44 -30.84 27.11
N GLU A 448 10.10 -31.39 26.09
CA GLU A 448 11.54 -31.28 25.95
C GLU A 448 11.95 -29.98 25.22
N PRO A 449 13.19 -29.48 25.41
CA PRO A 449 13.68 -28.33 24.67
C PRO A 449 14.03 -28.69 23.22
N LEU A 450 13.88 -27.72 22.31
CA LEU A 450 14.38 -27.85 20.94
C LEU A 450 15.91 -27.96 20.98
N ARG A 451 16.47 -29.00 20.36
CA ARG A 451 17.92 -29.18 20.28
C ARG A 451 18.39 -29.12 18.84
N PHE A 452 19.55 -28.49 18.68
CA PHE A 452 20.21 -28.31 17.40
C PHE A 452 21.72 -28.45 17.52
N CYS A 453 22.38 -28.83 16.44
CA CYS A 453 23.83 -28.92 16.30
C CYS A 453 24.25 -28.12 15.07
N VAL A 454 25.26 -27.25 15.21
CA VAL A 454 25.86 -26.54 14.08
C VAL A 454 27.04 -27.36 13.58
N ASN A 455 26.98 -27.83 12.33
CA ASN A 455 28.00 -28.73 11.79
C ASN A 455 29.06 -27.95 11.02
N ARG A 456 28.64 -27.09 10.09
CA ARG A 456 29.54 -26.32 9.23
C ARG A 456 28.88 -25.13 8.54
N VAL A 457 29.70 -24.16 8.15
CA VAL A 457 29.34 -23.09 7.21
C VAL A 457 30.29 -23.15 6.01
N LEU A 458 29.72 -23.18 4.82
CA LEU A 458 30.39 -23.37 3.54
C LEU A 458 30.33 -22.10 2.69
N ASN A 459 31.26 -21.96 1.74
CA ASN A 459 31.32 -20.87 0.76
C ASN A 459 31.31 -19.48 1.40
N ILE A 460 31.94 -19.31 2.56
CA ILE A 460 32.01 -18.03 3.27
C ILE A 460 32.84 -17.05 2.43
N PRO A 461 32.34 -15.84 2.14
CA PRO A 461 33.10 -14.87 1.35
C PRO A 461 34.33 -14.38 2.13
N ARG A 462 35.42 -14.08 1.40
CA ARG A 462 36.63 -13.45 1.97
C ARG A 462 36.48 -11.95 2.23
N PHE A 463 35.26 -11.44 2.19
CA PHE A 463 34.93 -10.04 2.41
C PHE A 463 33.61 -9.91 3.18
N THR A 464 33.42 -8.79 3.85
CA THR A 464 32.12 -8.36 4.39
C THR A 464 31.54 -7.25 3.53
N THR A 465 30.22 -7.19 3.48
CA THR A 465 29.47 -6.28 2.62
C THR A 465 29.16 -4.97 3.36
N HIS A 466 29.47 -3.83 2.75
CA HIS A 466 29.23 -2.50 3.33
C HIS A 466 28.48 -1.61 2.35
N LEU A 467 27.49 -0.87 2.86
CA LEU A 467 26.79 0.14 2.05
C LEU A 467 27.67 1.39 1.96
N THR A 468 28.03 1.76 0.73
CA THR A 468 28.65 3.05 0.43
C THR A 468 27.62 3.95 -0.26
N ARG A 469 27.67 5.24 0.06
CA ARG A 469 26.78 6.22 -0.56
C ARG A 469 27.63 7.31 -1.17
N ASN A 470 27.48 7.50 -2.48
CA ASN A 470 28.03 8.65 -3.17
C ASN A 470 26.90 9.67 -3.45
N ALA A 471 27.22 10.80 -4.09
CA ALA A 471 26.24 11.85 -4.35
C ALA A 471 25.10 11.43 -5.32
N HIS A 472 25.26 10.34 -6.06
CA HIS A 472 24.39 9.93 -7.15
C HIS A 472 23.73 8.56 -6.95
N GLU A 473 24.28 7.69 -6.12
CA GLU A 473 23.83 6.30 -5.89
C GLU A 473 24.26 5.77 -4.52
N MET A 474 23.54 4.75 -4.05
CA MET A 474 24.01 3.85 -2.99
C MET A 474 24.58 2.61 -3.67
N ALA A 475 25.83 2.29 -3.37
CA ALA A 475 26.53 1.13 -3.89
C ALA A 475 26.88 0.17 -2.75
N VAL A 476 27.16 -1.07 -3.11
CA VAL A 476 27.60 -2.10 -2.19
C VAL A 476 29.10 -2.33 -2.42
N GLU A 477 29.90 -2.24 -1.37
CA GLU A 477 31.35 -2.45 -1.41
C GLU A 477 31.74 -3.62 -0.51
N GLY A 478 32.60 -4.51 -1.02
CA GLY A 478 33.20 -5.58 -0.23
C GLY A 478 34.47 -5.12 0.47
N ARG A 479 34.57 -5.29 1.79
CA ARG A 479 35.81 -5.08 2.56
C ARG A 479 36.45 -6.40 2.92
N PRO A 480 37.78 -6.58 2.75
CA PRO A 480 38.44 -7.83 3.08
C PRO A 480 38.15 -8.30 4.51
N LEU A 481 37.82 -9.58 4.66
CA LEU A 481 37.57 -10.19 5.96
C LEU A 481 38.89 -10.33 6.73
N LEU A 482 38.99 -9.64 7.87
CA LEU A 482 40.21 -9.60 8.68
C LEU A 482 40.26 -10.69 9.77
N PHE A 483 39.16 -11.40 9.98
CA PHE A 483 39.02 -12.36 11.06
C PHE A 483 39.44 -13.76 10.63
N THR A 484 40.23 -14.44 11.47
CA THR A 484 40.74 -15.79 11.22
C THR A 484 39.90 -16.89 11.87
N ASN A 485 39.10 -16.53 12.87
CA ASN A 485 38.18 -17.42 13.58
C ASN A 485 36.74 -16.95 13.39
N GLY A 486 35.81 -17.90 13.42
CA GLY A 486 34.37 -17.66 13.33
C GLY A 486 33.60 -18.34 14.46
N VAL A 487 32.48 -17.74 14.85
CA VAL A 487 31.50 -18.29 15.80
C VAL A 487 30.10 -18.14 15.21
N VAL A 488 29.23 -19.13 15.42
CA VAL A 488 27.81 -19.01 15.09
C VAL A 488 27.05 -18.64 16.35
N VAL A 489 26.32 -17.53 16.28
CA VAL A 489 25.38 -17.09 17.32
C VAL A 489 23.99 -17.48 16.86
N VAL A 490 23.25 -18.17 17.73
CA VAL A 490 21.90 -18.66 17.48
C VAL A 490 20.93 -17.94 18.41
N GLU A 491 19.91 -17.32 17.82
CA GLU A 491 18.93 -16.50 18.52
C GLU A 491 17.51 -16.99 18.20
N LEU A 492 16.68 -17.17 19.23
CA LEU A 492 15.28 -17.55 19.08
C LEU A 492 14.38 -16.30 19.13
N TYR A 493 13.68 -16.02 18.03
CA TYR A 493 12.82 -14.85 17.89
C TYR A 493 11.34 -15.23 17.72
N ASN A 494 10.45 -14.39 18.24
CA ASN A 494 9.02 -14.35 17.94
C ASN A 494 8.63 -12.91 17.57
N GLY A 495 8.14 -12.69 16.34
CA GLY A 495 7.73 -11.36 15.88
C GLY A 495 8.81 -10.27 16.00
N GLY A 496 10.06 -10.61 15.67
CA GLY A 496 11.21 -9.70 15.81
C GLY A 496 11.69 -9.47 17.23
N LYS A 497 11.00 -10.00 18.26
CA LYS A 497 11.42 -9.95 19.66
C LYS A 497 12.19 -11.22 20.04
N LEU A 498 13.34 -11.04 20.67
CA LEU A 498 14.15 -12.13 21.20
C LEU A 498 13.42 -12.80 22.38
N ILE A 499 13.28 -14.13 22.35
CA ILE A 499 12.57 -14.92 23.37
C ILE A 499 13.50 -15.26 24.54
N GLU A 500 14.74 -15.64 24.23
CA GLU A 500 15.73 -16.10 25.21
C GLU A 500 17.15 -15.62 24.86
N GLU A 501 18.08 -15.75 25.80
CA GLU A 501 19.47 -15.33 25.60
C GLU A 501 20.12 -16.06 24.40
N PRO A 502 20.94 -15.37 23.59
CA PRO A 502 21.62 -15.98 22.45
C PRO A 502 22.53 -17.14 22.88
N ILE A 503 22.55 -18.19 22.07
CA ILE A 503 23.45 -19.35 22.24
C ILE A 503 24.64 -19.18 21.29
N GLU A 504 25.86 -19.21 21.82
CA GLU A 504 27.07 -19.12 21.01
C GLU A 504 27.77 -20.48 20.89
N THR A 505 28.23 -20.81 19.67
CA THR A 505 29.04 -22.01 19.45
C THR A 505 30.47 -21.83 19.99
N THR A 506 31.26 -22.90 20.02
CA THR A 506 32.72 -22.76 20.14
C THR A 506 33.29 -22.02 18.93
N ASP A 507 34.37 -21.25 19.10
CA ASP A 507 35.03 -20.61 17.96
C ASP A 507 35.83 -21.64 17.14
N VAL A 508 35.80 -21.50 15.82
CA VAL A 508 36.52 -22.38 14.89
C VAL A 508 37.34 -21.55 13.92
N ARG A 509 38.49 -22.09 13.50
CA ARG A 509 39.34 -21.43 12.52
C ARG A 509 38.70 -21.51 11.12
N LEU A 510 38.59 -20.36 10.45
CA LEU A 510 38.17 -20.29 9.05
C LEU A 510 39.29 -20.84 8.17
N LYS A 511 38.97 -21.83 7.33
CA LYS A 511 39.92 -22.50 6.41
C LYS A 511 39.58 -22.15 4.96
N ALA A 512 40.56 -22.20 4.06
CA ALA A 512 40.30 -22.03 2.63
C ALA A 512 39.49 -23.21 2.08
N GLN A 513 38.56 -22.91 1.18
CA GLN A 513 37.80 -23.87 0.36
C GLN A 513 38.26 -23.78 -1.11
N MET A 514 37.97 -24.79 -1.93
CA MET A 514 38.47 -24.89 -3.32
C MET A 514 38.03 -23.73 -4.24
N ASP A 515 36.85 -23.15 -4.02
CA ASP A 515 36.25 -22.12 -4.89
C ASP A 515 36.52 -20.67 -4.40
N ASP A 516 37.72 -20.41 -3.89
CA ASP A 516 38.15 -19.12 -3.28
C ASP A 516 37.36 -18.66 -2.03
N GLY A 517 36.33 -19.41 -1.62
CA GLY A 517 35.63 -19.21 -0.35
C GLY A 517 36.39 -19.70 0.88
N LEU A 518 35.81 -19.45 2.06
CA LEU A 518 36.23 -20.00 3.34
C LEU A 518 35.20 -21.01 3.87
N ILE A 519 35.65 -21.90 4.75
CA ILE A 519 34.82 -22.90 5.42
C ILE A 519 35.06 -22.84 6.93
N ALA A 520 33.98 -22.96 7.71
CA ALA A 520 33.99 -23.13 9.15
C ALA A 520 33.47 -24.55 9.48
N LEU A 521 34.24 -25.34 10.24
CA LEU A 521 33.93 -26.74 10.55
C LEU A 521 33.94 -26.97 12.06
N TRP A 522 32.82 -27.44 12.62
CA TRP A 522 32.72 -27.95 13.99
C TRP A 522 32.87 -29.47 13.97
N THR A 523 34.11 -29.95 14.04
CA THR A 523 34.45 -31.38 13.88
C THR A 523 33.90 -32.27 14.99
N GLU A 524 33.71 -31.70 16.19
CA GLU A 524 33.06 -32.38 17.31
C GLU A 524 31.61 -31.90 17.41
N PRO A 525 30.62 -32.75 17.10
CA PRO A 525 29.22 -32.35 17.12
C PRO A 525 28.81 -32.02 18.55
N LYS A 526 28.43 -30.76 18.77
CA LYS A 526 27.93 -30.27 20.05
C LYS A 526 26.46 -29.90 19.91
N TRP A 527 25.61 -30.63 20.64
CA TRP A 527 24.18 -30.34 20.72
C TRP A 527 23.93 -29.21 21.71
N TYR A 528 23.29 -28.16 21.20
CA TYR A 528 22.76 -27.05 21.98
C TYR A 528 21.26 -27.26 22.19
N ARG A 529 20.70 -26.60 23.20
CA ARG A 529 19.28 -26.69 23.55
C ARG A 529 18.73 -25.31 23.87
N THR A 530 17.50 -25.04 23.45
CA THR A 530 16.75 -23.86 23.86
C THR A 530 16.41 -23.94 25.36
N LYS A 531 16.15 -22.79 26.00
CA LYS A 531 15.54 -22.76 27.34
C LYS A 531 14.04 -23.02 27.25
N THR A 532 13.41 -22.47 26.22
CA THR A 532 12.01 -22.64 25.85
C THR A 532 11.76 -24.08 25.38
N ARG A 533 10.70 -24.72 25.91
CA ARG A 533 10.31 -26.10 25.55
C ARG A 533 9.44 -26.12 24.29
N LEU A 534 9.35 -27.27 23.60
CA LEU A 534 8.55 -27.39 22.37
C LEU A 534 7.10 -26.97 22.55
N ASN A 535 6.45 -27.37 23.64
CA ASN A 535 5.08 -26.96 23.98
C ASN A 535 4.95 -25.44 24.17
N GLU A 536 6.01 -24.73 24.57
CA GLU A 536 6.04 -23.28 24.85
C GLU A 536 6.41 -22.43 23.62
N ILE A 537 6.90 -23.02 22.53
CA ILE A 537 7.36 -22.27 21.35
C ILE A 537 6.16 -21.78 20.52
N PRO A 538 6.04 -20.45 20.25
CA PRO A 538 4.96 -19.91 19.43
C PRO A 538 5.07 -20.31 17.96
N ARG A 539 3.93 -20.36 17.27
CA ARG A 539 3.83 -20.72 15.84
C ARG A 539 4.72 -19.88 14.92
N SER A 540 4.90 -18.60 15.24
CA SER A 540 5.71 -17.62 14.50
C SER A 540 7.18 -17.62 14.92
N ALA A 541 7.61 -18.54 15.79
CA ALA A 541 8.99 -18.61 16.24
C ALA A 541 9.95 -18.99 15.12
N ARG A 542 11.16 -18.43 15.18
CA ARG A 542 12.26 -18.76 14.28
C ARG A 542 13.59 -18.78 14.99
N LEU A 543 14.48 -19.65 14.52
CA LEU A 543 15.90 -19.63 14.87
C LEU A 543 16.64 -18.78 13.84
N VAL A 544 17.45 -17.84 14.32
CA VAL A 544 18.33 -17.01 13.48
C VAL A 544 19.76 -17.42 13.76
N PHE A 545 20.49 -17.75 12.70
CA PHE A 545 21.89 -18.17 12.77
C PHE A 545 22.75 -17.08 12.16
N THR A 546 23.66 -16.51 12.94
CA THR A 546 24.56 -15.45 12.48
C THR A 546 26.02 -15.88 12.66
N LEU A 547 26.78 -15.91 11.57
CA LEU A 547 28.22 -16.13 11.61
C LEU A 547 28.93 -14.80 11.90
N TYR A 548 29.67 -14.75 13.00
CA TYR A 548 30.56 -13.65 13.36
C TYR A 548 32.02 -14.06 13.18
N GLY A 549 32.83 -13.19 12.59
CA GLY A 549 34.29 -13.25 12.69
C GLY A 549 34.73 -12.71 14.05
N VAL A 550 35.65 -13.40 14.72
CA VAL A 550 36.11 -13.05 16.08
C VAL A 550 37.64 -13.03 16.16
N ARG A 551 38.20 -12.06 16.90
CA ARG A 551 39.64 -12.01 17.19
C ARG A 551 39.96 -12.90 18.39
N LYS A 552 41.00 -13.73 18.25
CA LYS A 552 41.48 -14.54 19.37
C LYS A 552 42.23 -13.63 20.37
N SER A 553 41.61 -13.33 21.51
CA SER A 553 42.30 -12.62 22.59
C SER A 553 43.48 -13.47 23.09
N HIS A 554 44.69 -12.93 23.08
CA HIS A 554 45.91 -13.62 23.51
C HIS A 554 46.14 -13.55 25.03
N SER A 555 45.13 -13.23 25.84
CA SER A 555 45.23 -13.16 27.29
C SER A 555 43.85 -13.35 27.93
N GLY A 556 43.76 -14.20 28.96
CA GLY A 556 42.55 -14.47 29.74
C GLY A 556 42.12 -13.31 30.64
N SER A 557 42.02 -12.11 30.09
CA SER A 557 41.49 -10.91 30.75
C SER A 557 40.40 -10.31 29.86
N SER A 558 39.15 -10.42 30.30
CA SER A 558 38.00 -9.72 29.73
C SER A 558 38.14 -8.21 29.98
N SER A 559 38.83 -7.50 29.08
CA SER A 559 38.92 -6.04 29.10
C SER A 559 38.06 -5.43 28.00
N SER A 560 37.00 -4.72 28.43
CA SER A 560 36.33 -3.60 27.76
C SER A 560 35.97 -3.77 26.28
N SER A 561 34.74 -4.20 26.02
CA SER A 561 34.13 -4.20 24.69
C SER A 561 33.87 -2.77 24.16
N THR A 562 34.84 -2.18 23.49
CA THR A 562 34.55 -1.39 22.28
C THR A 562 34.13 -2.38 21.19
N GLY A 563 33.16 -2.06 20.34
CA GLY A 563 32.57 -2.99 19.35
C GLY A 563 33.48 -3.46 18.21
N ASP A 564 34.79 -3.58 18.45
CA ASP A 564 35.88 -3.81 17.49
C ASP A 564 36.42 -5.26 17.52
N ASP A 565 35.87 -6.13 18.37
CA ASP A 565 36.38 -7.50 18.60
C ASP A 565 35.65 -8.59 17.80
N ARG A 566 34.49 -8.26 17.21
CA ARG A 566 33.73 -9.18 16.35
C ARG A 566 33.00 -8.46 15.21
N GLU A 567 32.90 -9.10 14.05
CA GLU A 567 32.21 -8.57 12.86
C GLU A 567 31.22 -9.60 12.31
N ARG A 568 30.02 -9.16 11.92
CA ARG A 568 29.04 -10.05 11.27
C ARG A 568 29.45 -10.32 9.83
N ILE A 569 29.44 -11.60 9.43
CA ILE A 569 29.79 -12.02 8.07
C ILE A 569 28.55 -12.43 7.29
N LEU A 570 27.77 -13.36 7.87
CA LEU A 570 26.61 -13.96 7.23
C LEU A 570 25.48 -14.15 8.24
N THR A 571 24.24 -14.17 7.77
CA THR A 571 23.06 -14.48 8.57
C THR A 571 22.09 -15.37 7.80
N THR A 572 21.30 -16.17 8.51
CA THR A 572 20.13 -16.87 7.97
C THR A 572 19.09 -17.12 9.06
N GLY A 573 17.92 -17.63 8.67
CA GLY A 573 16.88 -18.01 9.62
C GLY A 573 16.17 -19.29 9.21
N ILE A 574 15.55 -19.95 10.18
CA ILE A 574 14.68 -21.12 10.00
C ILE A 574 13.44 -20.89 10.85
N ASN A 575 12.27 -20.91 10.22
CA ASN A 575 11.02 -20.94 10.96
C ASN A 575 10.94 -22.28 11.71
N VAL A 576 10.71 -22.24 13.03
CA VAL A 576 10.63 -23.47 13.84
C VAL A 576 9.50 -24.35 13.34
N PHE A 577 8.38 -23.72 12.98
CA PHE A 577 7.26 -24.34 12.30
C PHE A 577 7.24 -23.94 10.83
N ASP A 578 7.12 -24.92 9.94
CA ASP A 578 7.00 -24.70 8.50
C ASP A 578 5.64 -24.10 8.11
N VAL A 579 5.35 -23.91 6.82
CA VAL A 579 4.08 -23.31 6.37
C VAL A 579 2.84 -24.14 6.74
N GLN A 580 2.99 -25.46 6.98
CA GLN A 580 1.93 -26.35 7.45
C GLN A 580 1.78 -26.34 8.97
N GLY A 581 2.73 -25.72 9.69
CA GLY A 581 2.76 -25.75 11.14
C GLY A 581 3.45 -26.98 11.70
N LEU A 582 4.27 -27.69 10.92
CA LEU A 582 5.07 -28.81 11.40
C LEU A 582 6.44 -28.32 11.89
N ILE A 583 6.93 -28.88 13.00
CA ILE A 583 8.27 -28.57 13.52
C ILE A 583 9.34 -29.05 12.54
N ALA A 584 10.32 -28.19 12.27
CA ALA A 584 11.51 -28.55 11.51
C ALA A 584 12.38 -29.58 12.27
N GLN A 585 12.78 -30.66 11.60
CA GLN A 585 13.48 -31.81 12.17
C GLN A 585 14.60 -32.32 11.26
N GLY A 586 15.57 -33.03 11.82
CA GLY A 586 16.65 -33.66 11.07
C GLY A 586 17.67 -32.69 10.48
N GLU A 587 18.38 -33.12 9.44
CA GLU A 587 19.42 -32.31 8.78
C GLU A 587 18.80 -31.11 8.06
N GLN A 588 19.45 -29.95 8.12
CA GLN A 588 18.98 -28.75 7.45
C GLN A 588 20.15 -28.04 6.78
N TYR A 589 20.01 -27.80 5.47
CA TYR A 589 20.91 -26.96 4.70
C TYR A 589 20.15 -25.68 4.36
N VAL A 590 20.73 -24.53 4.73
CA VAL A 590 20.04 -23.24 4.58
C VAL A 590 20.97 -22.22 3.97
N GLN A 591 20.47 -21.54 2.95
CA GLN A 591 21.15 -20.43 2.30
C GLN A 591 21.42 -19.32 3.31
N MET A 592 22.67 -18.88 3.40
CA MET A 592 23.04 -17.68 4.16
C MET A 592 23.14 -16.47 3.24
N ILE A 593 22.79 -15.32 3.79
CA ILE A 593 22.86 -14.01 3.13
C ILE A 593 23.83 -13.10 3.87
N ASP A 594 24.25 -12.01 3.22
CA ASP A 594 25.30 -11.14 3.75
C ASP A 594 24.91 -10.38 5.03
N ASN A 595 25.92 -9.72 5.61
CA ASN A 595 25.83 -8.99 6.87
C ASN A 595 24.97 -7.72 6.86
N LEU A 596 24.47 -7.25 5.70
CA LEU A 596 23.51 -6.14 5.64
C LEU A 596 22.12 -6.54 6.15
N HIS A 597 21.84 -7.84 6.19
CA HIS A 597 20.56 -8.41 6.55
C HIS A 597 20.53 -8.93 7.99
N ARG A 598 19.34 -9.29 8.50
CA ARG A 598 19.14 -9.77 9.90
C ARG A 598 18.29 -11.01 10.08
N CYS A 599 17.40 -11.36 9.14
CA CYS A 599 16.51 -12.54 9.17
C CYS A 599 15.59 -12.73 10.41
N HIS A 600 15.58 -11.82 11.38
CA HIS A 600 14.76 -11.92 12.60
C HIS A 600 13.25 -11.65 12.41
N TYR A 601 12.83 -11.27 11.21
CA TYR A 601 11.42 -11.15 10.79
C TYR A 601 11.30 -11.44 9.29
N GLY A 602 10.07 -11.61 8.80
CA GLY A 602 9.79 -11.79 7.36
C GLY A 602 10.03 -13.21 6.85
N SER A 603 10.12 -13.39 5.53
CA SER A 603 10.48 -14.71 4.98
C SER A 603 11.94 -15.05 5.30
N VAL A 604 12.19 -16.32 5.53
CA VAL A 604 13.54 -16.90 5.53
C VAL A 604 13.83 -17.52 4.14
N PRO A 605 15.09 -17.78 3.78
CA PRO A 605 15.41 -18.47 2.53
C PRO A 605 14.88 -19.91 2.51
N HIS A 606 14.25 -20.33 1.41
CA HIS A 606 13.73 -21.71 1.26
C HIS A 606 14.40 -22.52 0.14
N ILE A 607 15.25 -21.88 -0.66
CA ILE A 607 16.02 -22.49 -1.73
C ILE A 607 17.51 -22.44 -1.41
N VAL A 608 18.23 -23.53 -1.70
CA VAL A 608 19.67 -23.65 -1.49
C VAL A 608 20.39 -23.68 -2.84
N ASP A 609 21.25 -22.69 -3.05
CA ASP A 609 22.21 -22.68 -4.15
C ASP A 609 23.58 -23.15 -3.63
N THR A 610 24.07 -24.28 -4.15
CA THR A 610 25.30 -24.93 -3.70
C THR A 610 26.56 -24.09 -3.92
N HIS A 611 26.49 -23.06 -4.76
CA HIS A 611 27.61 -22.14 -5.02
C HIS A 611 27.61 -20.90 -4.13
N LYS A 612 26.54 -20.68 -3.34
CA LYS A 612 26.43 -19.53 -2.45
C LYS A 612 26.71 -19.92 -0.98
N PRO A 613 26.92 -18.95 -0.07
CA PRO A 613 27.18 -19.23 1.34
C PRO A 613 26.03 -20.00 1.98
N LEU A 614 26.29 -21.10 2.66
CA LEU A 614 25.23 -21.90 3.29
C LEU A 614 25.67 -22.51 4.62
N ILE A 615 24.72 -22.73 5.52
CA ILE A 615 24.93 -23.41 6.81
C ILE A 615 24.31 -24.79 6.77
N HIS A 616 24.98 -25.74 7.40
CA HIS A 616 24.49 -27.09 7.65
C HIS A 616 24.34 -27.30 9.16
N ILE A 617 23.12 -27.60 9.58
CA ILE A 617 22.75 -27.88 10.97
C ILE A 617 21.99 -29.20 11.07
N SER A 618 21.98 -29.80 12.25
CA SER A 618 21.13 -30.94 12.60
C SER A 618 20.14 -30.52 13.67
N LEU A 619 18.84 -30.69 13.42
CA LEU A 619 17.77 -30.53 14.39
C LEU A 619 17.41 -31.90 15.00
N SER A 620 16.80 -31.89 16.17
CA SER A 620 16.28 -33.11 16.78
C SER A 620 15.23 -33.77 15.88
N SER A 621 15.25 -35.10 15.81
CA SER A 621 14.26 -35.90 15.08
C SER A 621 13.41 -36.69 16.07
N TYR A 622 12.11 -36.73 15.81
CA TYR A 622 11.12 -37.43 16.62
C TYR A 622 10.53 -38.62 15.84
N HIS A 623 9.77 -39.47 16.54
CA HIS A 623 9.18 -40.68 15.97
C HIS A 623 8.01 -40.38 15.00
N THR A 624 7.45 -39.18 15.08
CA THR A 624 6.36 -38.65 14.27
C THR A 624 6.62 -37.18 13.95
N ASP A 625 5.97 -36.68 12.90
CA ASP A 625 5.89 -35.23 12.70
C ASP A 625 5.11 -34.59 13.86
N ILE A 626 5.48 -33.35 14.22
CA ILE A 626 4.86 -32.61 15.33
C ILE A 626 4.23 -31.34 14.76
N ALA A 627 2.91 -31.22 14.88
CA ALA A 627 2.16 -30.03 14.50
C ALA A 627 2.05 -29.04 15.66
N PHE A 628 2.03 -27.75 15.34
CA PHE A 628 1.72 -26.70 16.30
C PHE A 628 0.32 -26.88 16.88
N ASP A 629 0.24 -26.98 18.21
CA ASP A 629 -0.99 -27.06 18.97
C ASP A 629 -0.76 -26.49 20.37
N TRP A 630 -1.57 -25.50 20.73
CA TRP A 630 -1.64 -24.88 22.06
C TRP A 630 -3.01 -25.04 22.72
N SER A 631 -3.89 -25.90 22.18
CA SER A 631 -5.26 -26.09 22.67
C SER A 631 -5.37 -26.57 24.12
N GLN A 632 -4.34 -27.27 24.64
CA GLN A 632 -4.25 -27.69 26.04
C GLN A 632 -3.52 -26.66 26.93
N GLY A 633 -3.23 -25.47 26.40
CA GLY A 633 -2.30 -24.53 26.97
C GLY A 633 -0.83 -24.91 26.70
N ASN A 634 0.04 -23.92 26.80
CA ASN A 634 1.48 -24.08 26.61
C ASN A 634 2.30 -24.00 27.91
N GLY A 635 1.64 -23.74 29.05
CA GLY A 635 2.24 -23.71 30.38
C GLY A 635 2.15 -25.06 31.09
N TYR A 636 3.22 -25.44 31.81
CA TYR A 636 3.22 -26.64 32.67
C TYR A 636 2.45 -26.35 33.97
N GLU A 637 1.31 -27.03 34.20
CA GLU A 637 0.66 -27.12 35.51
C GLU A 637 1.55 -27.92 36.48
N SER A 638 2.59 -27.27 37.04
CA SER A 638 3.18 -27.81 38.26
C SER A 638 2.30 -27.43 39.43
N THR A 639 1.44 -28.36 39.85
CA THR A 639 0.94 -28.40 41.22
C THR A 639 2.10 -28.15 42.19
N LYS A 640 2.02 -27.03 42.93
CA LYS A 640 2.91 -26.61 44.04
C LYS A 640 4.26 -25.99 43.65
N LYS A 641 4.21 -24.80 43.07
CA LYS A 641 4.83 -23.56 43.59
C LYS A 641 4.37 -22.42 42.69
N LYS A 642 3.57 -21.48 43.21
CA LYS A 642 3.31 -20.19 42.55
C LYS A 642 4.65 -19.45 42.41
N THR A 643 5.46 -19.77 41.41
CA THR A 643 6.27 -18.75 40.76
C THR A 643 5.34 -18.13 39.75
N ASN A 644 4.51 -17.21 40.23
CA ASN A 644 3.69 -16.38 39.35
C ASN A 644 4.62 -15.85 38.26
N SER A 645 4.28 -16.13 37.01
CA SER A 645 4.75 -15.36 35.87
C SER A 645 4.13 -13.96 36.00
N HIS A 646 4.53 -13.22 37.04
CA HIS A 646 4.12 -11.85 37.20
C HIS A 646 4.83 -11.08 36.11
N ARG A 647 4.07 -10.74 35.07
CA ARG A 647 4.27 -9.51 34.30
C ARG A 647 4.73 -8.44 35.29
N SER A 648 6.00 -8.02 35.20
CA SER A 648 6.69 -7.28 36.26
C SER A 648 5.82 -6.12 36.75
N GLN A 649 5.17 -6.31 37.91
CA GLN A 649 4.32 -5.29 38.55
C GLN A 649 5.17 -4.16 39.12
N THR A 650 6.47 -4.41 39.22
CA THR A 650 7.51 -3.47 39.58
C THR A 650 8.26 -3.03 38.32
N LEU A 651 8.41 -1.73 38.14
CA LEU A 651 9.24 -1.07 37.16
C LEU A 651 10.71 -1.43 37.39
N GLU A 652 11.21 -2.35 36.58
CA GLU A 652 12.63 -2.62 36.41
C GLU A 652 13.08 -2.08 35.04
N LYS A 653 14.02 -1.14 35.05
CA LYS A 653 14.59 -0.55 33.82
C LYS A 653 16.11 -0.63 33.87
N SER A 654 16.70 -1.29 32.90
CA SER A 654 18.15 -1.34 32.74
C SER A 654 18.58 -0.94 31.34
N GLY A 655 19.75 -0.32 31.22
CA GLY A 655 20.22 0.14 29.92
C GLY A 655 21.50 0.94 29.99
N TRP A 656 22.07 1.21 28.82
CA TRP A 656 23.31 1.97 28.70
C TRP A 656 23.04 3.47 28.72
N LEU A 657 23.55 4.17 29.73
CA LEU A 657 23.61 5.62 29.74
C LEU A 657 25.05 6.10 29.79
N LYS A 658 25.28 7.32 29.32
CA LYS A 658 26.54 8.02 29.53
C LYS A 658 26.43 8.88 30.78
N LYS A 659 27.45 8.86 31.65
CA LYS A 659 27.54 9.75 32.82
C LYS A 659 28.85 10.53 32.85
N THR A 660 28.83 11.68 33.52
CA THR A 660 30.03 12.49 33.79
C THR A 660 30.53 12.30 35.23
N GLY A 661 31.73 12.84 35.54
CA GLY A 661 32.32 12.81 36.89
C GLY A 661 31.76 13.89 37.83
N LYS A 662 32.14 13.85 39.13
CA LYS A 662 31.76 14.89 40.12
C LYS A 662 32.24 16.28 39.64
N SER A 663 31.39 17.29 39.74
CA SER A 663 31.70 18.72 39.50
C SER A 663 32.15 19.09 38.08
N TYR A 664 31.75 18.35 37.04
CA TYR A 664 32.09 18.65 35.63
C TYR A 664 33.60 18.63 35.30
N THR A 665 34.48 18.27 36.25
CA THR A 665 35.94 18.39 36.12
C THR A 665 36.62 17.25 35.35
N LEU A 666 35.87 16.20 34.99
CA LEU A 666 36.28 15.17 34.03
C LEU A 666 35.33 15.24 32.82
N SER A 667 35.79 15.91 31.77
CA SER A 667 35.06 16.23 30.54
C SER A 667 34.67 15.03 29.66
N GLN A 668 34.97 13.79 30.08
CA GLN A 668 34.69 12.59 29.29
C GLN A 668 33.44 11.85 29.78
N TRP A 669 32.45 11.76 28.88
CA TRP A 669 31.28 10.91 29.03
C TRP A 669 31.68 9.43 29.10
N GLN A 670 31.33 8.75 30.20
CA GLN A 670 31.57 7.33 30.37
C GLN A 670 30.29 6.53 30.19
N ARG A 671 30.31 5.53 29.30
CA ARG A 671 29.20 4.59 29.11
C ARG A 671 29.17 3.61 30.29
N ARG A 672 28.01 3.49 30.93
CA ARG A 672 27.76 2.61 32.09
C ARG A 672 26.42 1.92 31.93
N TRP A 673 26.31 0.70 32.45
CA TRP A 673 25.05 -0.01 32.52
C TRP A 673 24.32 0.44 33.79
N PHE A 674 23.13 1.01 33.64
CA PHE A 674 22.28 1.43 34.74
C PHE A 674 21.19 0.39 34.97
N SER A 675 20.77 0.21 36.23
CA SER A 675 19.69 -0.69 36.62
C SER A 675 18.85 -0.03 37.71
N LEU A 676 17.62 0.31 37.35
CA LEU A 676 16.58 0.86 38.20
C LEU A 676 15.71 -0.27 38.73
N ASN A 677 15.51 -0.30 40.04
CA ASN A 677 14.64 -1.25 40.72
C ASN A 677 13.65 -0.50 41.62
N GLN A 678 12.36 -0.65 41.34
CA GLN A 678 11.28 -0.03 42.10
C GLN A 678 11.13 -0.64 43.50
N THR A 679 11.26 -1.96 43.65
CA THR A 679 11.12 -2.66 44.95
C THR A 679 12.14 -2.16 45.97
N THR A 680 13.37 -1.92 45.54
CA THR A 680 14.44 -1.39 46.39
C THR A 680 14.52 0.14 46.38
N ASN A 681 13.64 0.81 45.62
CA ASN A 681 13.66 2.24 45.34
C ASN A 681 15.07 2.77 45.00
N SER A 682 15.79 2.08 44.12
CA SER A 682 17.21 2.38 43.88
C SER A 682 17.61 2.37 42.41
N LEU A 683 18.47 3.31 42.02
CA LEU A 683 19.20 3.30 40.75
C LEU A 683 20.65 2.90 40.99
N SER A 684 21.09 1.80 40.38
CA SER A 684 22.48 1.36 40.42
C SER A 684 23.16 1.49 39.06
N TYR A 685 24.49 1.60 39.03
CA TYR A 685 25.26 1.52 37.79
C TYR A 685 26.54 0.70 37.93
N SER A 686 26.92 -0.02 36.87
CA SER A 686 28.13 -0.83 36.75
C SER A 686 28.91 -0.49 35.48
N ASP A 687 30.12 -1.04 35.33
CA ASP A 687 30.88 -0.90 34.09
C ASP A 687 30.30 -1.73 32.94
N ASP A 688 29.62 -2.83 33.25
CA ASP A 688 29.05 -3.78 32.29
C ASP A 688 27.86 -4.57 32.87
N VAL A 689 27.08 -5.22 32.02
CA VAL A 689 25.80 -5.88 32.34
C VAL A 689 25.92 -6.92 33.47
N HIS A 690 27.02 -7.67 33.49
CA HIS A 690 27.24 -8.77 34.44
C HIS A 690 28.18 -8.41 35.61
N LEU A 691 28.61 -7.14 35.70
CA LEU A 691 29.50 -6.69 36.77
C LEU A 691 28.71 -6.12 37.96
N PRO A 692 29.22 -6.27 39.19
CA PRO A 692 28.55 -5.73 40.37
C PRO A 692 28.41 -4.21 40.29
N ALA A 693 27.33 -3.69 40.90
CA ALA A 693 27.05 -2.27 40.94
C ALA A 693 28.21 -1.50 41.60
N LYS A 694 28.76 -0.51 40.89
CA LYS A 694 29.78 0.41 41.42
C LYS A 694 29.19 1.42 42.40
N HIS A 695 27.93 1.79 42.19
CA HIS A 695 27.24 2.75 43.03
C HIS A 695 25.75 2.53 42.94
N THR A 696 25.05 2.76 44.05
CA THR A 696 23.60 2.67 44.17
C THR A 696 23.07 3.97 44.78
N ILE A 697 22.00 4.50 44.21
CA ILE A 697 21.36 5.77 44.55
C ILE A 697 19.96 5.44 45.04
N HIS A 698 19.61 5.82 46.26
CA HIS A 698 18.22 5.75 46.74
C HIS A 698 17.40 6.88 46.12
N LEU A 699 16.21 6.53 45.63
CA LEU A 699 15.40 7.40 44.78
C LEU A 699 14.18 8.00 45.46
N VAL A 700 13.73 7.50 46.62
CA VAL A 700 12.56 8.07 47.31
C VAL A 700 12.80 9.57 47.56
N GLY A 701 11.88 10.42 47.08
CA GLY A 701 11.99 11.88 47.17
C GLY A 701 13.01 12.52 46.20
N ALA A 702 13.66 11.74 45.33
CA ALA A 702 14.61 12.25 44.36
C ALA A 702 13.94 13.13 43.30
N THR A 703 14.68 14.13 42.81
CA THR A 703 14.24 15.04 41.76
C THR A 703 14.96 14.72 40.45
N VAL A 704 14.20 14.67 39.36
CA VAL A 704 14.69 14.39 38.01
C VAL A 704 14.17 15.46 37.07
N TRP A 705 15.04 16.01 36.22
CA TRP A 705 14.66 17.03 35.25
C TRP A 705 15.54 16.99 34.00
N ALA A 706 14.99 17.47 32.88
CA ALA A 706 15.74 17.64 31.65
C ALA A 706 16.82 18.72 31.83
N ALA A 707 18.02 18.46 31.33
CA ALA A 707 19.14 19.41 31.35
C ALA A 707 19.50 19.77 29.91
N ASP A 708 18.53 20.36 29.20
CA ASP A 708 18.64 20.68 27.78
C ASP A 708 19.81 21.64 27.47
N GLU A 709 20.20 22.45 28.45
CA GLU A 709 21.35 23.34 28.39
C GLU A 709 22.69 22.59 28.21
N LEU A 710 22.74 21.30 28.53
CA LEU A 710 23.92 20.44 28.37
C LEU A 710 23.89 19.61 27.08
N ASN A 711 22.83 19.74 26.27
CA ASN A 711 22.76 19.06 24.98
C ASN A 711 23.78 19.65 23.99
N SER A 712 24.58 18.79 23.39
CA SER A 712 25.55 19.15 22.35
C SER A 712 25.08 18.60 21.01
N LYS A 713 25.17 19.44 19.97
CA LYS A 713 24.88 19.07 18.59
C LYS A 713 26.17 18.76 17.85
N PHE A 714 26.21 17.64 17.14
CA PHE A 714 27.35 17.25 16.32
C PHE A 714 26.87 16.63 15.01
N THR A 715 27.62 16.86 13.93
CA THR A 715 27.32 16.27 12.61
C THR A 715 28.03 14.94 12.49
N THR A 716 27.30 13.84 12.36
CA THR A 716 27.91 12.49 12.24
C THR A 716 28.43 12.20 10.84
N PHE A 717 27.76 12.72 9.80
CA PHE A 717 28.15 12.51 8.40
C PHE A 717 27.70 13.70 7.53
N VAL A 718 28.58 14.21 6.67
CA VAL A 718 28.21 15.16 5.61
C VAL A 718 27.59 14.36 4.47
N THR A 719 26.27 14.43 4.33
CA THR A 719 25.54 13.59 3.35
C THR A 719 25.40 14.25 1.98
N SER A 720 25.71 15.55 1.88
CA SER A 720 26.01 16.34 0.68
C SER A 720 26.45 17.77 1.12
N LYS A 721 26.85 18.66 0.19
CA LYS A 721 27.08 20.09 0.49
C LYS A 721 25.83 20.82 1.04
N SER A 722 24.63 20.25 0.94
CA SER A 722 23.35 20.90 1.30
C SER A 722 22.55 20.21 2.42
N THR A 723 22.94 19.02 2.91
CA THR A 723 22.20 18.34 3.98
C THR A 723 23.15 17.74 5.01
N LYS A 724 23.13 18.28 6.23
CA LYS A 724 23.87 17.79 7.39
C LYS A 724 22.91 17.05 8.30
N LYS A 725 23.17 15.77 8.58
CA LYS A 725 22.47 15.03 9.63
C LYS A 725 23.08 15.43 10.98
N GLU A 726 22.43 16.37 11.66
CA GLU A 726 22.80 16.77 13.02
C GLU A 726 22.24 15.75 14.02
N GLN A 727 23.11 15.19 14.85
CA GLN A 727 22.72 14.46 16.05
C GLN A 727 22.86 15.37 17.26
N GLN A 728 21.93 15.24 18.21
CA GLN A 728 21.91 15.99 19.46
C GLN A 728 21.98 15.01 20.63
N THR A 729 22.79 15.32 21.65
CA THR A 729 22.75 14.57 22.92
C THR A 729 21.49 14.91 23.71
N TRP A 730 20.99 13.96 24.51
CA TRP A 730 19.77 14.11 25.30
C TRP A 730 20.10 13.94 26.78
N VAL A 731 20.34 15.06 27.45
CA VAL A 731 20.89 15.11 28.81
C VAL A 731 19.79 15.38 29.84
N PHE A 732 19.91 14.76 31.00
CA PHE A 732 19.05 14.94 32.17
C PHE A 732 19.86 14.83 33.47
N LYS A 733 19.29 15.36 34.54
CA LYS A 733 19.89 15.37 35.87
C LYS A 733 19.01 14.63 36.86
N LEU A 734 19.66 13.97 37.81
CA LEU A 734 19.04 13.30 38.97
C LEU A 734 19.72 13.79 40.24
N ARG A 735 18.93 14.16 41.24
CA ARG A 735 19.39 14.52 42.59
C ARG A 735 18.58 13.74 43.63
N ALA A 736 19.25 12.95 44.45
CA ALA A 736 18.62 12.22 45.55
C ALA A 736 18.11 13.17 46.64
N ASP A 737 17.08 12.75 47.40
CA ASP A 737 16.53 13.55 48.49
C ASP A 737 17.59 13.88 49.55
N GLY A 738 17.60 15.13 50.03
CA GLY A 738 18.61 15.64 50.96
C GLY A 738 20.06 15.66 50.48
N SER A 739 20.36 15.26 49.23
CA SER A 739 21.72 15.22 48.69
C SER A 739 22.08 16.48 47.90
N SER A 740 23.29 17.01 48.12
CA SER A 740 23.86 18.09 47.28
C SER A 740 24.45 17.59 45.96
N ARG A 741 24.52 16.27 45.76
CA ARG A 741 25.16 15.66 44.58
C ARG A 741 24.16 15.53 43.43
N GLU A 742 24.53 16.09 42.28
CA GLU A 742 23.83 15.89 41.02
C GLU A 742 24.50 14.79 40.18
N PHE A 743 23.69 13.90 39.61
CA PHE A 743 24.11 12.93 38.63
C PHE A 743 23.64 13.40 37.25
N VAL A 744 24.59 13.71 36.37
CA VAL A 744 24.30 14.11 34.98
C VAL A 744 24.41 12.88 34.08
N MET A 745 23.34 12.58 33.37
CA MET A 745 23.22 11.42 32.50
C MET A 745 22.79 11.84 31.11
N CYS A 746 23.24 11.11 30.10
CA CYS A 746 22.90 11.32 28.70
C CYS A 746 22.39 10.02 28.10
N ALA A 747 21.19 10.10 27.53
CA ALA A 747 20.59 9.04 26.72
C ALA A 747 21.01 9.19 25.24
N SER A 748 20.86 8.11 24.47
CA SER A 748 21.19 8.10 23.04
C SER A 748 20.12 8.78 22.18
N THR A 749 18.87 8.84 22.65
CA THR A 749 17.74 9.46 21.96
C THR A 749 16.88 10.28 22.92
N LYS A 750 16.08 11.21 22.38
CA LYS A 750 15.09 11.97 23.16
C LYS A 750 14.16 11.03 23.91
N GLN A 751 13.65 10.04 23.20
CA GLN A 751 12.71 9.06 23.73
C GLN A 751 13.31 8.29 24.90
N GLU A 752 14.53 7.75 24.75
CA GLU A 752 15.20 7.03 25.83
C GLU A 752 15.40 7.93 27.06
N ARG A 753 15.71 9.22 26.87
CA ARG A 753 15.77 10.19 27.98
C ARG A 753 14.41 10.29 28.69
N GLU A 754 13.33 10.54 27.95
CA GLU A 754 11.99 10.67 28.53
C GLU A 754 11.57 9.39 29.26
N GLU A 755 11.87 8.20 28.72
CA GLU A 755 11.61 6.92 29.38
C GLU A 755 12.38 6.78 30.70
N TRP A 756 13.67 7.15 30.72
CA TRP A 756 14.46 7.12 31.95
C TRP A 756 13.97 8.14 32.98
N MET A 757 13.61 9.35 32.55
CA MET A 757 13.11 10.39 33.45
C MET A 757 11.75 10.01 34.05
N SER A 758 10.83 9.48 33.23
CA SER A 758 9.53 8.97 33.68
C SER A 758 9.71 7.84 34.70
N ALA A 759 10.54 6.85 34.36
CA ALA A 759 10.82 5.70 35.21
C ALA A 759 11.43 6.12 36.56
N LEU A 760 12.42 7.02 36.56
CA LEU A 760 13.04 7.52 37.79
C LEU A 760 12.07 8.37 38.62
N GLY A 761 11.25 9.20 37.96
CA GLY A 761 10.25 10.02 38.62
C GLY A 761 9.17 9.20 39.33
N MET A 762 8.75 8.09 38.74
CA MET A 762 7.79 7.15 39.33
C MET A 762 8.35 6.48 40.59
N VAL A 763 9.56 5.91 40.51
CA VAL A 763 10.21 5.30 41.68
C VAL A 763 10.46 6.35 42.78
N ALA A 764 10.75 7.59 42.39
CA ALA A 764 10.94 8.66 43.37
C ALA A 764 9.67 9.07 44.13
N ARG A 765 8.48 8.87 43.55
CA ARG A 765 7.19 9.14 44.20
C ARG A 765 6.72 8.01 45.13
N GLY A 766 7.36 6.85 45.12
CA GLY A 766 7.01 5.72 45.98
C GLY A 766 5.69 5.02 45.63
N GLU A 767 5.20 5.20 44.39
CA GLU A 767 4.04 4.48 43.87
C GLU A 767 4.37 2.96 43.88
N THR A 768 3.53 2.11 44.50
CA THR A 768 3.70 0.65 44.51
C THR A 768 2.34 -0.03 44.32
N PHE A 769 2.34 -1.17 43.64
CA PHE A 769 1.16 -2.04 43.52
C PHE A 769 1.02 -2.85 44.82
N SER A 770 -0.17 -2.84 45.43
CA SER A 770 -0.51 -3.78 46.51
C SER A 770 -1.44 -4.85 45.96
N GLU A 771 -1.20 -6.11 46.34
CA GLU A 771 -1.85 -7.32 45.81
C GLU A 771 -3.23 -7.60 46.43
N GLU A 772 -3.83 -6.67 47.18
CA GLU A 772 -5.00 -6.98 48.04
C GLU A 772 -6.36 -7.02 47.31
N ASP A 773 -6.44 -6.79 45.99
CA ASP A 773 -7.70 -6.70 45.25
C ASP A 773 -8.00 -7.88 44.29
N ASP A 774 -7.22 -8.97 44.31
CA ASP A 774 -7.36 -10.07 43.33
C ASP A 774 -8.39 -11.18 43.70
N ASP A 775 -9.12 -11.09 44.82
CA ASP A 775 -9.98 -12.19 45.31
C ASP A 775 -11.51 -11.93 45.36
N GLU A 776 -12.04 -10.78 44.91
CA GLU A 776 -13.50 -10.58 44.86
C GLU A 776 -14.00 -10.07 43.50
N ASP A 777 -14.87 -10.88 42.89
CA ASP A 777 -15.79 -10.63 41.77
C ASP A 777 -15.43 -11.19 40.39
N ASP A 778 -15.57 -12.51 40.25
CA ASP A 778 -15.90 -13.17 38.98
C ASP A 778 -16.98 -14.24 39.19
N ASN A 779 -18.11 -13.83 39.78
CA ASN A 779 -19.29 -14.69 39.89
C ASN A 779 -20.59 -13.88 39.86
N GLN A 780 -20.96 -13.33 38.70
CA GLN A 780 -22.35 -13.04 38.41
C GLN A 780 -22.75 -13.65 37.07
N SER A 781 -23.37 -14.82 37.20
CA SER A 781 -24.18 -15.49 36.20
C SER A 781 -25.26 -14.57 35.65
N GLU A 782 -25.44 -14.62 34.34
CA GLU A 782 -26.59 -14.06 33.62
C GLU A 782 -27.91 -14.52 34.26
N GLY A 783 -28.66 -13.55 34.80
CA GLY A 783 -30.03 -13.70 35.23
C GLY A 783 -30.89 -12.71 34.47
N SER A 784 -31.70 -13.23 33.55
CA SER A 784 -32.83 -12.54 32.94
C SER A 784 -33.75 -11.94 34.00
N ASP A 785 -34.13 -10.67 33.88
CA ASP A 785 -35.54 -10.31 34.05
C ASP A 785 -35.88 -8.93 33.49
N SER A 786 -36.88 -8.95 32.62
CA SER A 786 -37.66 -7.81 32.16
C SER A 786 -38.64 -7.36 33.26
N PHE A 787 -38.73 -6.08 33.59
CA PHE A 787 -40.02 -5.44 33.94
C PHE A 787 -39.97 -3.90 33.80
N ALA A 788 -41.09 -3.35 33.35
CA ALA A 788 -41.32 -1.96 32.98
C ALA A 788 -41.96 -1.11 34.09
N ASN A 789 -41.93 0.21 33.86
CA ASN A 789 -42.68 1.31 34.52
C ASN A 789 -42.27 1.65 35.98
N THR A 790 -42.13 2.91 36.42
CA THR A 790 -43.07 4.03 36.28
C THR A 790 -42.41 5.36 36.70
N ARG A 791 -42.91 6.47 36.12
CA ARG A 791 -42.65 7.88 36.45
C ARG A 791 -42.76 8.23 37.95
N THR A 792 -42.01 9.23 38.43
CA THR A 792 -42.54 10.54 38.91
C THR A 792 -41.46 11.46 39.55
N ASN A 793 -41.62 12.77 39.27
CA ASN A 793 -41.28 13.99 40.03
C ASN A 793 -39.85 14.19 40.60
N SER A 794 -39.04 15.09 40.03
CA SER A 794 -39.06 16.57 40.15
C SER A 794 -38.63 17.11 41.52
N HIS A 795 -37.45 17.75 41.58
CA HIS A 795 -37.30 19.04 42.26
C HIS A 795 -36.13 19.83 41.64
N ALA A 796 -36.46 21.05 41.24
CA ALA A 796 -35.58 22.04 40.63
C ALA A 796 -34.86 22.87 41.70
N LEU A 797 -33.65 23.34 41.40
CA LEU A 797 -33.18 24.66 41.82
C LEU A 797 -32.39 25.35 40.70
N ARG A 798 -32.87 26.56 40.41
CA ARG A 798 -32.47 27.63 39.48
C ARG A 798 -31.09 28.22 39.85
N SER A 799 -30.16 28.38 38.90
CA SER A 799 -29.92 29.54 37.99
C SER A 799 -28.99 30.61 38.56
N THR A 800 -27.92 30.95 37.82
CA THR A 800 -27.64 32.34 37.38
C THR A 800 -26.69 32.34 36.18
N SER A 801 -27.09 33.11 35.18
CA SER A 801 -26.47 33.38 33.89
C SER A 801 -25.46 34.55 33.93
N SER A 802 -24.44 34.51 33.09
CA SER A 802 -23.94 35.72 32.42
C SER A 802 -23.31 35.37 31.06
N SER A 803 -23.95 35.87 30.02
CA SER A 803 -23.58 35.84 28.60
C SER A 803 -22.70 37.02 28.20
N SER A 804 -21.77 36.82 27.25
CA SER A 804 -21.36 37.87 26.30
C SER A 804 -20.78 37.28 25.01
N ASP A 805 -21.09 37.94 23.91
CA ASP A 805 -21.08 37.54 22.49
C ASP A 805 -19.73 37.38 21.74
N ARG A 806 -19.74 36.43 20.77
CA ARG A 806 -19.21 36.35 19.34
C ARG A 806 -17.96 37.17 18.88
N PRO A 807 -17.29 36.88 17.71
CA PRO A 807 -17.59 35.99 16.55
C PRO A 807 -16.38 35.12 16.02
N PRO A 808 -16.48 34.41 14.87
CA PRO A 808 -15.44 33.47 14.38
C PRO A 808 -14.58 34.01 13.21
N SER A 809 -13.28 33.66 13.17
CA SER A 809 -12.43 33.67 11.95
C SER A 809 -11.23 32.73 12.16
N VAL A 810 -11.04 31.66 11.39
CA VAL A 810 -10.37 31.55 10.08
C VAL A 810 -8.88 32.00 10.09
N LEU A 811 -8.01 31.03 9.77
CA LEU A 811 -6.60 31.10 9.33
C LEU A 811 -5.54 31.69 10.28
N ARG A 812 -4.69 30.81 10.83
CA ARG A 812 -3.24 31.10 11.01
C ARG A 812 -2.38 29.82 10.98
N SER A 813 -1.66 29.69 9.87
CA SER A 813 -0.21 29.40 9.76
C SER A 813 0.45 28.45 10.77
N PHE A 814 1.04 27.39 10.24
CA PHE A 814 2.08 26.56 10.86
C PHE A 814 3.22 27.41 11.44
N THR A 815 3.25 27.51 12.77
CA THR A 815 4.45 27.85 13.53
C THR A 815 4.66 26.78 14.60
N MET A 816 5.84 26.18 14.58
CA MET A 816 6.35 25.23 15.57
C MET A 816 6.13 25.72 17.01
N PRO A 817 5.56 24.92 17.92
CA PRO A 817 5.69 25.21 19.34
C PRO A 817 7.01 24.62 19.84
N GLN A 818 8.03 25.48 19.93
CA GLN A 818 9.02 25.36 20.99
C GLN A 818 8.39 25.90 22.28
N SER A 819 8.11 25.03 23.24
CA SER A 819 8.29 25.29 24.67
C SER A 819 7.76 24.11 25.50
N SER A 820 8.59 23.71 26.44
CA SER A 820 8.36 22.76 27.50
C SER A 820 7.27 23.24 28.45
N VAL A 821 6.17 22.51 28.51
CA VAL A 821 5.27 22.50 29.67
C VAL A 821 4.95 21.04 29.91
N PHE A 822 5.47 20.45 30.98
CA PHE A 822 4.85 19.43 31.84
C PHE A 822 5.87 18.94 32.89
N LEU A 823 5.41 18.75 34.13
CA LEU A 823 6.11 18.41 35.38
C LEU A 823 6.80 19.56 36.16
N THR A 824 6.06 20.63 36.45
CA THR A 824 6.25 21.38 37.72
C THR A 824 4.89 21.91 38.21
N GLN A 825 4.10 21.07 38.87
CA GLN A 825 3.11 21.56 39.82
C GLN A 825 3.45 21.02 41.21
N ARG A 826 3.81 21.98 42.06
CA ARG A 826 3.88 22.00 43.52
C ARG A 826 3.19 20.82 44.22
N ALA A 827 3.98 20.01 44.91
CA ALA A 827 3.51 19.22 46.03
C ALA A 827 3.05 20.16 47.15
N SER A 828 1.80 20.05 47.57
CA SER A 828 1.31 20.58 48.85
C SER A 828 0.19 19.68 49.33
N SER A 829 0.38 19.12 50.52
CA SER A 829 -0.64 18.49 51.38
C SER A 829 -1.05 17.06 51.00
N ALA A 830 -0.27 16.09 51.49
CA ALA A 830 -0.72 14.71 51.66
C ALA A 830 -1.45 14.58 53.01
N SER A 831 -2.71 14.16 52.97
CA SER A 831 -3.44 13.62 54.12
C SER A 831 -4.19 12.35 53.72
N SER A 832 -3.81 11.27 54.40
CA SER A 832 -4.57 10.06 54.80
C SER A 832 -5.24 9.13 53.76
N VAL A 833 -4.64 7.94 53.65
CA VAL A 833 -5.26 6.60 53.81
C VAL A 833 -6.58 6.32 53.04
N SER A 834 -6.48 6.23 51.71
CA SER A 834 -7.38 5.44 50.83
C SER A 834 -6.75 5.24 49.42
N GLY A 835 -5.42 5.03 49.37
CA GLY A 835 -4.60 5.39 48.19
C GLY A 835 -4.36 4.32 47.11
N GLY A 836 -4.99 3.14 47.16
CA GLY A 836 -4.76 2.08 46.16
C GLY A 836 -5.55 2.30 44.86
N VAL A 837 -6.87 2.40 44.99
CA VAL A 837 -7.82 2.46 43.86
C VAL A 837 -7.71 3.77 43.07
N ASP A 838 -7.54 4.91 43.76
CA ASP A 838 -7.44 6.24 43.14
C ASP A 838 -6.17 6.42 42.29
N ASN A 839 -5.08 5.73 42.65
CA ASN A 839 -3.81 5.85 41.93
C ASN A 839 -3.80 5.04 40.63
N ASN A 840 -4.41 3.85 40.60
CA ASN A 840 -4.53 3.06 39.38
C ASN A 840 -5.48 3.75 38.36
N ALA A 841 -6.59 4.32 38.83
CA ALA A 841 -7.51 5.08 37.97
C ALA A 841 -6.82 6.30 37.31
N ARG A 842 -6.05 7.06 38.08
CA ARG A 842 -5.25 8.19 37.55
C ARG A 842 -4.19 7.73 36.55
N ALA A 843 -3.48 6.64 36.82
CA ALA A 843 -2.47 6.11 35.90
C ALA A 843 -3.09 5.63 34.56
N VAL A 844 -4.29 5.06 34.60
CA VAL A 844 -5.05 4.70 33.38
C VAL A 844 -5.45 5.95 32.59
N GLU A 845 -5.91 7.00 33.27
CA GLU A 845 -6.28 8.27 32.63
C GLU A 845 -5.08 9.01 32.03
N ASP A 846 -3.95 9.03 32.73
CA ASP A 846 -2.68 9.58 32.22
C ASP A 846 -2.22 8.82 30.96
N LEU A 847 -2.36 7.49 30.95
CA LEU A 847 -2.04 6.68 29.76
C LEU A 847 -2.95 7.01 28.58
N ARG A 848 -4.24 7.23 28.82
CA ARG A 848 -5.18 7.68 27.76
C ARG A 848 -4.73 9.03 27.18
N ASP A 849 -4.41 10.02 28.02
CA ASP A 849 -3.94 11.33 27.56
C ASP A 849 -2.64 11.20 26.74
N ILE A 850 -1.66 10.45 27.24
CA ILE A 850 -0.37 10.26 26.57
C ILE A 850 -0.55 9.57 25.21
N ILE A 851 -1.35 8.50 25.14
CA ILE A 851 -1.59 7.77 23.88
C ILE A 851 -2.31 8.66 22.86
N SER A 852 -3.29 9.44 23.30
CA SER A 852 -4.03 10.37 22.43
C SER A 852 -3.13 11.49 21.89
N ARG A 853 -2.18 11.97 22.70
CA ARG A 853 -1.27 13.06 22.35
C ARG A 853 -0.10 12.62 21.48
N ASP A 854 0.43 11.42 21.70
CA ASP A 854 1.58 10.86 20.97
C ASP A 854 1.33 9.42 20.48
N PRO A 855 0.86 9.25 19.24
CA PRO A 855 0.65 7.95 18.61
C PRO A 855 1.93 7.12 18.39
N LEU A 856 3.12 7.69 18.63
CA LEU A 856 4.43 7.01 18.55
C LEU A 856 5.05 6.73 19.93
N TYR A 857 4.36 7.09 21.01
CA TYR A 857 4.78 6.78 22.38
C TYR A 857 5.05 5.28 22.54
N ARG A 858 6.13 4.90 23.24
CA ARG A 858 6.45 3.50 23.54
C ARG A 858 6.27 3.26 25.02
N LEU A 859 5.38 2.33 25.34
CA LEU A 859 5.09 1.94 26.72
C LEU A 859 6.29 1.25 27.37
N SER A 860 6.63 1.68 28.57
CA SER A 860 7.53 0.96 29.48
C SER A 860 6.91 -0.37 29.95
N SER A 861 7.73 -1.27 30.50
CA SER A 861 7.24 -2.54 31.04
C SER A 861 6.15 -2.38 32.10
N TYR A 862 6.26 -1.34 32.93
CA TYR A 862 5.27 -1.00 33.95
C TYR A 862 3.95 -0.50 33.35
N GLU A 863 4.02 0.43 32.40
CA GLU A 863 2.83 0.94 31.72
C GLU A 863 2.11 -0.16 30.93
N LYS A 864 2.87 -1.08 30.32
CA LYS A 864 2.30 -2.29 29.71
C LYS A 864 1.59 -3.20 30.71
N ALA A 865 2.06 -3.26 31.96
CA ALA A 865 1.42 -4.02 33.01
C ALA A 865 0.09 -3.39 33.42
N ILE A 866 0.06 -2.08 33.66
CA ILE A 866 -1.18 -1.33 33.94
C ILE A 866 -2.18 -1.47 32.80
N MET A 867 -1.73 -1.25 31.57
CA MET A 867 -2.62 -1.26 30.41
C MET A 867 -3.26 -2.64 30.21
N TRP A 868 -2.49 -3.71 30.42
CA TRP A 868 -3.02 -5.07 30.34
C TRP A 868 -3.93 -5.43 31.51
N LYS A 869 -3.61 -5.05 32.75
CA LYS A 869 -4.50 -5.28 33.90
C LYS A 869 -5.87 -4.65 33.64
N ASN A 870 -5.89 -3.45 33.07
CA ASN A 870 -7.10 -2.68 32.81
C ASN A 870 -7.61 -2.82 31.35
N ARG A 871 -7.18 -3.85 30.60
CA ARG A 871 -7.42 -3.99 29.14
C ARG A 871 -8.88 -3.85 28.70
N HIS A 872 -9.83 -4.36 29.48
CA HIS A 872 -11.26 -4.28 29.16
C HIS A 872 -11.80 -2.84 29.19
N GLN A 873 -11.17 -1.92 29.94
CA GLN A 873 -11.57 -0.51 29.97
C GLN A 873 -11.21 0.25 28.68
N PHE A 874 -10.29 -0.29 27.87
CA PHE A 874 -9.83 0.33 26.63
C PHE A 874 -10.58 -0.15 25.38
N LYS A 875 -11.46 -1.16 25.49
CA LYS A 875 -12.15 -1.79 24.34
C LYS A 875 -12.92 -0.80 23.46
N ASN A 876 -13.38 0.32 24.05
CA ASN A 876 -14.14 1.35 23.35
C ASN A 876 -13.24 2.35 22.59
N GLU A 877 -11.92 2.25 22.72
CA GLU A 877 -10.93 3.19 22.20
C GLU A 877 -10.01 2.49 21.18
N PHE A 878 -10.24 2.67 19.87
CA PHE A 878 -9.42 2.02 18.84
C PHE A 878 -7.92 2.34 18.97
N ASP A 879 -7.57 3.58 19.32
CA ASP A 879 -6.17 4.03 19.43
C ASP A 879 -5.38 3.28 20.51
N ALA A 880 -6.09 2.67 21.48
CA ALA A 880 -5.50 1.84 22.51
C ALA A 880 -5.22 0.39 22.05
N LEU A 881 -5.93 -0.13 21.03
CA LEU A 881 -5.78 -1.52 20.56
C LEU A 881 -4.34 -1.87 20.19
N PRO A 882 -3.63 -1.11 19.31
CA PRO A 882 -2.25 -1.42 18.97
C PRO A 882 -1.34 -1.42 20.20
N ARG A 883 -1.67 -0.63 21.23
CA ARG A 883 -0.88 -0.54 22.47
C ARG A 883 -1.11 -1.75 23.36
N ILE A 884 -2.36 -2.16 23.53
CA ILE A 884 -2.71 -3.39 24.25
C ILE A 884 -2.03 -4.60 23.63
N LEU A 885 -2.00 -4.69 22.29
CA LEU A 885 -1.31 -5.78 21.60
C LEU A 885 0.20 -5.80 21.87
N THR A 886 0.85 -4.64 22.09
CA THR A 886 2.27 -4.60 22.53
C THR A 886 2.47 -4.99 24.01
N CYS A 887 1.38 -5.07 24.77
CA CYS A 887 1.37 -5.51 26.16
C CYS A 887 1.24 -7.03 26.26
N VAL A 888 0.60 -7.72 25.32
CA VAL A 888 0.39 -9.18 25.33
C VAL A 888 1.71 -9.94 25.46
N ASN A 889 1.77 -10.93 26.35
CA ASN A 889 2.82 -11.93 26.34
C ASN A 889 2.50 -12.99 25.29
N TRP A 890 3.02 -12.79 24.08
CA TRP A 890 2.82 -13.70 22.94
C TRP A 890 3.42 -15.11 23.11
N ASN A 891 4.03 -15.39 24.27
CA ASN A 891 4.52 -16.71 24.65
C ASN A 891 3.60 -17.41 25.69
N ASP A 892 2.52 -16.78 26.16
CA ASP A 892 1.49 -17.42 27.01
C ASP A 892 0.22 -17.65 26.18
N SER A 893 -0.10 -18.91 25.92
CA SER A 893 -1.29 -19.33 25.17
C SER A 893 -2.58 -18.71 25.71
N ARG A 894 -2.73 -18.57 27.03
CA ARG A 894 -3.96 -18.05 27.64
C ARG A 894 -4.15 -16.57 27.36
N GLU A 895 -3.09 -15.77 27.47
CA GLU A 895 -3.14 -14.35 27.11
C GLU A 895 -3.38 -14.15 25.60
N VAL A 896 -2.81 -15.04 24.78
CA VAL A 896 -3.02 -15.02 23.32
C VAL A 896 -4.48 -15.34 22.98
N ASP A 897 -5.05 -16.41 23.54
CA ASP A 897 -6.44 -16.80 23.29
C ASP A 897 -7.41 -15.71 23.78
N GLU A 898 -7.13 -15.14 24.96
CA GLU A 898 -7.90 -14.03 25.51
C GLU A 898 -7.90 -12.82 24.59
N VAL A 899 -6.73 -12.31 24.18
CA VAL A 899 -6.66 -11.10 23.34
C VAL A 899 -7.29 -11.34 21.97
N LEU A 900 -7.12 -12.54 21.39
CA LEU A 900 -7.74 -12.89 20.13
C LEU A 900 -9.27 -12.95 20.24
N GLY A 901 -9.81 -13.48 21.33
CA GLY A 901 -11.24 -13.44 21.65
C GLY A 901 -11.77 -12.02 21.88
N MET A 902 -10.93 -11.10 22.33
CA MET A 902 -11.28 -9.69 22.53
C MET A 902 -11.24 -8.86 21.23
N LEU A 903 -10.51 -9.26 20.19
CA LEU A 903 -10.37 -8.45 18.95
C LEU A 903 -11.72 -8.07 18.32
N PRO A 904 -12.70 -8.99 18.16
CA PRO A 904 -14.00 -8.63 17.60
C PRO A 904 -14.84 -7.70 18.49
N LEU A 905 -14.52 -7.63 19.78
CA LEU A 905 -15.23 -6.78 20.77
C LEU A 905 -14.69 -5.35 20.80
N TRP A 906 -13.58 -5.07 20.11
CA TRP A 906 -12.98 -3.74 20.07
C TRP A 906 -13.78 -2.79 19.18
N ASN A 907 -13.87 -1.53 19.59
CA ASN A 907 -14.48 -0.49 18.77
C ASN A 907 -13.79 -0.37 17.41
N THR A 908 -14.58 -0.18 16.36
CA THR A 908 -14.07 -0.05 14.99
C THR A 908 -13.24 1.22 14.83
N ALA A 909 -12.17 1.14 14.04
CA ALA A 909 -11.41 2.32 13.65
C ALA A 909 -12.32 3.33 12.94
N SER A 910 -12.01 4.63 13.08
CA SER A 910 -12.71 5.68 12.33
C SER A 910 -12.52 5.56 10.81
N HIS A 911 -11.43 4.91 10.39
CA HIS A 911 -11.15 4.56 9.01
C HIS A 911 -10.42 3.21 8.95
N PRO A 912 -10.77 2.28 8.03
CA PRO A 912 -10.15 0.94 7.98
C PRO A 912 -8.62 0.94 7.85
N ALA A 913 -8.02 1.98 7.25
CA ALA A 913 -6.56 2.14 7.19
C ALA A 913 -5.87 2.15 8.57
N GLY A 914 -6.59 2.43 9.66
CA GLY A 914 -6.05 2.30 11.02
C GLY A 914 -5.54 0.88 11.34
N TYR A 915 -6.13 -0.15 10.73
CA TYR A 915 -5.73 -1.55 10.92
C TYR A 915 -4.40 -1.91 10.24
N ILE A 916 -3.88 -1.09 9.31
CA ILE A 916 -2.55 -1.31 8.69
C ILE A 916 -1.45 -1.38 9.75
N ARG A 917 -1.61 -0.63 10.86
CA ARG A 917 -0.67 -0.66 11.98
C ARG A 917 -0.49 -2.06 12.57
N LEU A 918 -1.53 -2.89 12.52
CA LEU A 918 -1.50 -4.27 13.03
C LEU A 918 -0.81 -5.25 12.08
N LEU A 919 -0.30 -4.78 10.94
CA LEU A 919 0.50 -5.55 10.00
C LEU A 919 2.01 -5.26 10.12
N ASP A 920 2.42 -4.43 11.08
CA ASP A 920 3.81 -4.15 11.39
C ASP A 920 4.53 -5.37 12.01
N MET A 921 5.86 -5.31 12.06
CA MET A 921 6.74 -6.36 12.59
C MET A 921 6.37 -6.81 14.01
N GLU A 922 5.93 -5.89 14.88
CA GLU A 922 5.60 -6.17 16.28
C GLU A 922 4.36 -7.07 16.44
N PHE A 923 3.55 -7.22 15.38
CA PHE A 923 2.30 -7.97 15.35
C PHE A 923 2.40 -9.16 14.38
N ALA A 924 3.24 -10.13 14.73
CA ALA A 924 3.49 -11.30 13.89
C ALA A 924 2.48 -12.45 14.08
N ASN A 925 1.61 -12.39 15.10
CA ASN A 925 0.61 -13.41 15.36
C ASN A 925 -0.41 -13.48 14.19
N GLU A 926 -0.66 -14.69 13.70
CA GLU A 926 -1.54 -14.92 12.54
C GLU A 926 -2.99 -14.51 12.79
N GLY A 927 -3.51 -14.67 14.01
CA GLY A 927 -4.86 -14.24 14.38
C GLY A 927 -5.04 -12.72 14.33
N VAL A 928 -4.04 -11.97 14.83
CA VAL A 928 -4.03 -10.50 14.73
C VAL A 928 -3.96 -10.05 13.28
N ARG A 929 -3.09 -10.68 12.47
CA ARG A 929 -2.96 -10.36 11.03
C ARG A 929 -4.22 -10.68 10.26
N THR A 930 -4.88 -11.80 10.56
CA THR A 930 -6.15 -12.19 9.95
C THR A 930 -7.22 -11.15 10.27
N PHE A 931 -7.41 -10.82 11.55
CA PHE A 931 -8.35 -9.77 11.97
C PHE A 931 -8.08 -8.42 11.28
N ALA A 932 -6.82 -8.01 11.20
CA ALA A 932 -6.45 -6.77 10.53
C ALA A 932 -6.79 -6.79 9.04
N VAL A 933 -6.49 -7.89 8.35
CA VAL A 933 -6.81 -8.06 6.92
C VAL A 933 -8.32 -8.12 6.68
N ASP A 934 -9.07 -8.81 7.53
CA ASP A 934 -10.54 -8.85 7.46
C ASP A 934 -11.13 -7.45 7.59
N LYS A 935 -10.62 -6.64 8.51
CA LYS A 935 -11.04 -5.24 8.66
C LYS A 935 -10.63 -4.35 7.48
N LEU A 936 -9.45 -4.59 6.91
CA LEU A 936 -9.03 -3.90 5.68
C LEU A 936 -9.86 -4.32 4.47
N SER A 937 -10.42 -5.53 4.49
CA SER A 937 -11.26 -6.05 3.42
C SER A 937 -12.61 -5.32 3.27
N GLU A 938 -12.99 -4.52 4.27
CA GLU A 938 -14.17 -3.65 4.24
C GLU A 938 -13.91 -2.34 3.45
N MET A 939 -12.65 -2.01 3.13
CA MET A 939 -12.28 -0.77 2.46
C MET A 939 -12.62 -0.81 0.95
N ALA A 940 -13.22 0.23 0.40
CA ALA A 940 -13.44 0.36 -1.05
C ALA A 940 -12.12 0.33 -1.85
N ASP A 941 -12.11 -0.27 -3.04
CA ASP A 941 -10.90 -0.47 -3.85
C ASP A 941 -10.20 0.84 -4.25
N THR A 942 -10.98 1.90 -4.49
CA THR A 942 -10.47 3.26 -4.72
C THR A 942 -9.63 3.77 -3.57
N THR A 943 -10.07 3.59 -2.33
CA THR A 943 -9.31 3.98 -1.14
C THR A 943 -8.17 2.98 -0.87
N PHE A 944 -8.40 1.69 -1.11
CA PHE A 944 -7.42 0.63 -0.90
C PHE A 944 -6.17 0.80 -1.75
N SER A 945 -6.30 1.21 -3.02
CA SER A 945 -5.16 1.42 -3.92
C SER A 945 -4.16 2.45 -3.39
N TYR A 946 -4.62 3.49 -2.68
CA TYR A 946 -3.74 4.49 -2.05
C TYR A 946 -2.83 3.91 -0.95
N PHE A 947 -3.28 2.85 -0.28
CA PHE A 947 -2.53 2.18 0.78
C PHE A 947 -1.77 0.93 0.29
N LEU A 948 -1.93 0.58 -0.98
CA LEU A 948 -1.30 -0.60 -1.58
C LEU A 948 0.22 -0.62 -1.41
N PRO A 949 0.98 0.48 -1.57
CA PRO A 949 2.42 0.47 -1.31
C PRO A 949 2.76 0.07 0.13
N GLN A 950 2.02 0.56 1.12
CA GLN A 950 2.22 0.24 2.54
C GLN A 950 1.87 -1.22 2.83
N LEU A 951 0.79 -1.74 2.22
CA LEU A 951 0.42 -3.15 2.33
C LEU A 951 1.47 -4.06 1.69
N VAL A 952 2.02 -3.68 0.54
CA VAL A 952 3.14 -4.39 -0.09
C VAL A 952 4.35 -4.39 0.84
N GLN A 953 4.71 -3.26 1.47
CA GLN A 953 5.79 -3.25 2.47
C GLN A 953 5.51 -4.19 3.65
N ALA A 954 4.27 -4.28 4.12
CA ALA A 954 3.90 -5.14 5.24
C ALA A 954 4.07 -6.65 4.94
N LEU A 955 4.10 -7.06 3.65
CA LEU A 955 4.46 -8.42 3.25
C LEU A 955 5.88 -8.81 3.67
N LYS A 956 6.78 -7.84 3.89
CA LYS A 956 8.14 -8.09 4.40
C LYS A 956 8.15 -8.63 5.83
N TYR A 957 7.06 -8.47 6.58
CA TYR A 957 6.94 -8.91 7.98
C TYR A 957 6.20 -10.24 8.14
N GLU A 958 5.61 -10.77 7.08
CA GLU A 958 4.91 -12.06 7.10
C GLU A 958 5.88 -13.22 7.34
N ASN A 959 5.50 -14.18 8.17
CA ASN A 959 6.37 -15.31 8.53
C ASN A 959 6.60 -16.27 7.35
N HIS A 960 5.56 -16.48 6.54
CA HIS A 960 5.51 -17.39 5.40
C HIS A 960 5.19 -16.62 4.10
N HIS A 961 5.40 -17.25 2.95
CA HIS A 961 4.95 -16.67 1.67
C HIS A 961 3.42 -16.67 1.56
N VAL A 962 2.79 -17.69 2.14
CA VAL A 962 1.34 -17.77 2.30
C VAL A 962 0.94 -17.03 3.56
N SER A 963 0.17 -15.96 3.42
CA SER A 963 -0.35 -15.20 4.55
C SER A 963 -1.73 -14.61 4.27
N PRO A 964 -2.50 -14.20 5.30
CA PRO A 964 -3.77 -13.50 5.10
C PRO A 964 -3.63 -12.31 4.15
N LEU A 965 -2.57 -11.50 4.34
CA LEU A 965 -2.33 -10.32 3.53
C LEU A 965 -2.01 -10.67 2.05
N ALA A 966 -1.13 -11.65 1.81
CA ALA A 966 -0.78 -12.06 0.45
C ALA A 966 -2.00 -12.60 -0.31
N LYS A 967 -2.82 -13.43 0.36
CA LYS A 967 -4.07 -13.95 -0.18
C LYS A 967 -5.05 -12.83 -0.52
N HIS A 968 -5.22 -11.88 0.38
CA HIS A 968 -6.16 -10.77 0.22
C HIS A 968 -5.76 -9.84 -0.94
N LEU A 969 -4.48 -9.46 -1.02
CA LEU A 969 -3.96 -8.62 -2.11
C LEU A 969 -4.17 -9.27 -3.48
N ILE A 970 -3.84 -10.56 -3.62
CA ILE A 970 -4.03 -11.28 -4.87
C ILE A 970 -5.52 -11.48 -5.18
N LYS A 971 -6.36 -11.81 -4.19
CA LYS A 971 -7.82 -11.92 -4.37
C LYS A 971 -8.39 -10.64 -4.98
N ARG A 972 -8.14 -9.48 -4.35
CA ARG A 972 -8.62 -8.18 -4.85
C ARG A 972 -8.06 -7.83 -6.22
N ALA A 973 -6.81 -8.15 -6.49
CA ALA A 973 -6.20 -7.93 -7.80
C ALA A 973 -6.85 -8.78 -8.91
N ILE A 974 -7.35 -9.98 -8.61
CA ILE A 974 -8.12 -10.80 -9.57
C ILE A 974 -9.51 -10.19 -9.79
N GLU A 975 -10.18 -9.77 -8.72
CA GLU A 975 -11.54 -9.22 -8.77
C GLU A 975 -11.61 -7.85 -9.44
N ASN A 976 -10.59 -7.01 -9.22
CA ASN A 976 -10.45 -5.66 -9.77
C ASN A 976 -9.05 -5.48 -10.44
N PRO A 977 -8.86 -6.05 -11.64
CA PRO A 977 -7.55 -6.09 -12.30
C PRO A 977 -7.01 -4.70 -12.65
N ASN A 978 -7.88 -3.78 -13.08
CA ASN A 978 -7.44 -2.49 -13.61
C ASN A 978 -7.05 -1.48 -12.51
N GLN A 979 -7.73 -1.51 -11.36
CA GLN A 979 -7.46 -0.56 -10.28
C GLN A 979 -6.48 -1.10 -9.24
N ILE A 980 -6.56 -2.39 -8.92
CA ILE A 980 -5.70 -3.02 -7.91
C ILE A 980 -4.59 -3.83 -8.57
N GLY A 981 -4.92 -4.59 -9.62
CA GLY A 981 -3.99 -5.54 -10.23
C GLY A 981 -2.73 -4.92 -10.85
N PHE A 982 -2.85 -3.79 -11.57
CA PHE A 982 -1.70 -3.07 -12.12
C PHE A 982 -0.79 -2.50 -11.03
N ASP A 983 -1.38 -1.78 -10.08
CA ASP A 983 -0.66 -1.12 -9.01
C ASP A 983 0.04 -2.17 -8.12
N LEU A 984 -0.62 -3.31 -7.85
CA LEU A 984 -0.05 -4.40 -7.07
C LEU A 984 1.15 -5.01 -7.79
N PHE A 985 1.04 -5.25 -9.10
CA PHE A 985 2.15 -5.78 -9.89
C PHE A 985 3.37 -4.86 -9.79
N TRP A 986 3.22 -3.57 -10.06
CA TRP A 986 4.35 -2.64 -10.07
C TRP A 986 4.92 -2.40 -8.67
N ALA A 987 4.07 -2.33 -7.64
CA ALA A 987 4.51 -2.22 -6.26
C ALA A 987 5.34 -3.44 -5.83
N MET A 988 4.97 -4.66 -6.22
CA MET A 988 5.77 -5.86 -5.95
C MET A 988 7.00 -5.98 -6.87
N LYS A 989 6.89 -5.58 -8.15
CA LYS A 989 7.98 -5.70 -9.14
C LYS A 989 9.20 -4.91 -8.71
N VAL A 990 9.02 -3.67 -8.25
CA VAL A 990 10.13 -2.85 -7.75
C VAL A 990 10.83 -3.51 -6.55
N GLU A 991 10.06 -4.14 -5.66
CA GLU A 991 10.62 -4.83 -4.50
C GLU A 991 11.30 -6.16 -4.84
N SER A 992 10.98 -6.77 -5.99
CA SER A 992 11.62 -8.01 -6.45
C SER A 992 13.10 -7.85 -6.83
N TYR A 993 13.57 -6.61 -7.02
CA TYR A 993 14.99 -6.30 -7.25
C TYR A 993 15.82 -6.31 -5.96
N ASN A 994 15.18 -6.30 -4.80
CA ASN A 994 15.87 -6.44 -3.52
C ASN A 994 16.19 -7.92 -3.26
N ASP A 995 17.46 -8.28 -3.23
CA ASP A 995 17.91 -9.67 -3.06
C ASP A 995 17.33 -10.36 -1.80
N GLN A 996 17.11 -9.63 -0.69
CA GLN A 996 16.51 -10.19 0.52
C GLN A 996 15.08 -10.68 0.30
N PHE A 997 14.31 -9.97 -0.53
CA PHE A 997 12.88 -10.21 -0.73
C PHE A 997 12.54 -10.70 -2.13
N LYS A 998 13.55 -10.90 -2.99
CA LYS A 998 13.41 -11.34 -4.37
C LYS A 998 12.64 -12.65 -4.48
N GLU A 999 12.93 -13.62 -3.62
CA GLU A 999 12.18 -14.88 -3.58
C GLU A 999 10.69 -14.62 -3.30
N ARG A 1000 10.37 -13.90 -2.22
CA ARG A 1000 8.99 -13.57 -1.83
C ARG A 1000 8.22 -12.83 -2.92
N TYR A 1001 8.72 -11.67 -3.36
CA TYR A 1001 8.00 -10.87 -4.35
C TYR A 1001 7.97 -11.53 -5.72
N GLY A 1002 9.04 -12.23 -6.09
CA GLY A 1002 9.07 -12.99 -7.32
C GLY A 1002 8.05 -14.13 -7.32
N LEU A 1003 7.90 -14.86 -6.22
CA LEU A 1003 6.87 -15.90 -6.08
C LEU A 1003 5.45 -15.31 -6.14
N LEU A 1004 5.20 -14.19 -5.46
CA LEU A 1004 3.89 -13.51 -5.48
C LEU A 1004 3.55 -12.98 -6.89
N LEU A 1005 4.51 -12.35 -7.59
CA LEU A 1005 4.35 -11.86 -8.96
C LEU A 1005 4.06 -12.99 -9.94
N ASN A 1006 4.88 -14.05 -9.90
CA ASN A 1006 4.72 -15.22 -10.77
C ASN A 1006 3.37 -15.89 -10.52
N THR A 1007 2.96 -16.02 -9.25
CA THR A 1007 1.66 -16.61 -8.88
C THR A 1007 0.49 -15.71 -9.31
N TYR A 1008 0.60 -14.38 -9.17
CA TYR A 1008 -0.42 -13.45 -9.65
C TYR A 1008 -0.57 -13.50 -11.17
N VAL A 1009 0.54 -13.47 -11.91
CA VAL A 1009 0.52 -13.62 -13.38
C VAL A 1009 -0.05 -14.97 -13.79
N ASP A 1010 0.09 -16.00 -12.96
CA ASP A 1010 -0.48 -17.31 -13.24
C ASP A 1010 -2.01 -17.38 -13.15
N VAL A 1011 -2.64 -16.45 -12.43
CA VAL A 1011 -4.09 -16.44 -12.17
C VAL A 1011 -4.83 -15.20 -12.69
N CYS A 1012 -4.12 -14.14 -13.12
CA CYS A 1012 -4.75 -12.98 -13.73
C CYS A 1012 -5.28 -13.28 -15.15
N SER A 1013 -6.18 -12.42 -15.63
CA SER A 1013 -6.77 -12.51 -16.97
C SER A 1013 -5.71 -12.49 -18.07
N HIS A 1014 -6.04 -13.04 -19.24
CA HIS A 1014 -5.09 -13.11 -20.36
C HIS A 1014 -4.69 -11.69 -20.80
N LYS A 1015 -5.68 -10.80 -20.97
CA LYS A 1015 -5.44 -9.39 -21.29
C LYS A 1015 -4.49 -8.73 -20.30
N MET A 1016 -4.74 -8.87 -18.99
CA MET A 1016 -3.88 -8.30 -17.95
C MET A 1016 -2.45 -8.80 -18.08
N ARG A 1017 -2.25 -10.12 -18.22
CA ARG A 1017 -0.92 -10.72 -18.40
C ARG A 1017 -0.18 -10.11 -19.60
N SER A 1018 -0.82 -10.04 -20.77
CA SER A 1018 -0.19 -9.50 -21.98
C SER A 1018 0.20 -8.03 -21.83
N ILE A 1019 -0.60 -7.23 -21.12
CA ILE A 1019 -0.27 -5.83 -20.85
C ILE A 1019 0.95 -5.75 -19.92
N LEU A 1020 0.93 -6.49 -18.81
CA LEU A 1020 2.03 -6.51 -17.85
C LEU A 1020 3.35 -6.99 -18.49
N GLU A 1021 3.29 -8.00 -19.36
CA GLU A 1021 4.46 -8.49 -20.10
C GLU A 1021 5.09 -7.41 -20.97
N LEU A 1022 4.26 -6.69 -21.73
CA LEU A 1022 4.73 -5.60 -22.56
C LEU A 1022 5.27 -4.44 -21.72
N GLN A 1023 4.58 -4.09 -20.62
CA GLN A 1023 5.03 -3.03 -19.74
C GLN A 1023 6.39 -3.38 -19.08
N ASP A 1024 6.57 -4.62 -18.61
CA ASP A 1024 7.84 -5.09 -18.04
C ASP A 1024 8.97 -5.04 -19.08
N LYS A 1025 8.69 -5.46 -20.33
CA LYS A 1025 9.65 -5.38 -21.43
C LYS A 1025 10.08 -3.95 -21.76
N LEU A 1026 9.19 -2.96 -21.61
CA LEU A 1026 9.47 -1.58 -21.96
C LEU A 1026 10.06 -0.76 -20.81
N PHE A 1027 9.49 -0.89 -19.60
CA PHE A 1027 9.68 0.07 -18.51
C PHE A 1027 10.42 -0.47 -17.27
N SER A 1028 10.69 -1.78 -17.18
CA SER A 1028 11.41 -2.35 -16.05
C SER A 1028 12.88 -1.88 -15.98
N GLU A 1029 13.58 -2.19 -14.88
CA GLU A 1029 15.03 -1.93 -14.71
C GLU A 1029 15.90 -2.60 -15.79
N ARG A 1030 15.34 -3.52 -16.58
CA ARG A 1030 16.02 -4.16 -17.72
C ARG A 1030 15.28 -3.93 -19.04
N GLY A 1031 14.32 -3.01 -19.05
CA GLY A 1031 13.45 -2.71 -20.16
C GLY A 1031 14.14 -1.88 -21.25
N GLU A 1032 13.48 -1.74 -22.39
CA GLU A 1032 14.00 -1.02 -23.55
C GLU A 1032 14.26 0.47 -23.26
N PHE A 1033 13.39 1.15 -22.50
CA PHE A 1033 13.61 2.57 -22.17
C PHE A 1033 14.80 2.77 -21.23
N GLU A 1034 15.04 1.82 -20.31
CA GLU A 1034 16.23 1.84 -19.44
C GLU A 1034 17.52 1.67 -20.26
N LYS A 1035 17.55 0.72 -21.19
CA LYS A 1035 18.69 0.53 -22.11
C LYS A 1035 18.99 1.79 -22.92
N ILE A 1036 17.96 2.42 -23.49
CA ILE A 1036 18.09 3.69 -24.22
C ILE A 1036 18.65 4.77 -23.30
N CYS A 1037 18.13 4.91 -22.07
CA CYS A 1037 18.64 5.83 -21.07
C CYS A 1037 20.14 5.63 -20.80
N GLN A 1038 20.59 4.38 -20.58
CA GLN A 1038 21.99 4.07 -20.29
C GLN A 1038 22.90 4.33 -21.48
N GLU A 1039 22.47 4.02 -22.70
CA GLU A 1039 23.22 4.36 -23.93
C GLU A 1039 23.41 5.87 -24.09
N ILE A 1040 22.35 6.64 -23.84
CA ILE A 1040 22.38 8.11 -23.91
C ILE A 1040 23.28 8.70 -22.81
N LYS A 1041 23.21 8.18 -21.58
CA LYS A 1041 24.13 8.56 -20.49
C LYS A 1041 25.59 8.27 -20.89
N ALA A 1042 25.86 7.11 -21.49
CA ALA A 1042 27.20 6.75 -21.95
C ALA A 1042 27.71 7.66 -23.08
N LEU A 1043 26.86 8.06 -24.03
CA LEU A 1043 27.18 9.05 -25.06
C LEU A 1043 27.48 10.43 -24.46
N HIS A 1044 26.68 10.89 -23.49
CA HIS A 1044 26.92 12.13 -22.77
C HIS A 1044 28.28 12.12 -22.07
N HIS A 1045 28.61 11.04 -21.37
CA HIS A 1045 29.90 10.89 -20.70
C HIS A 1045 31.11 10.86 -21.66
N ARG A 1046 30.91 10.47 -22.92
CA ARG A 1046 31.93 10.55 -23.99
C ARG A 1046 32.06 11.95 -24.60
N GLY A 1047 31.30 12.94 -24.14
CA GLY A 1047 31.39 14.33 -24.60
C GLY A 1047 30.64 14.62 -25.90
N VAL A 1048 29.69 13.76 -26.31
CA VAL A 1048 28.85 14.01 -27.48
C VAL A 1048 27.96 15.24 -27.22
N THR A 1049 27.69 16.03 -28.26
CA THR A 1049 26.96 17.30 -28.13
C THR A 1049 25.44 17.08 -27.94
N GLY A 1050 24.74 18.09 -27.42
CA GLY A 1050 23.30 17.98 -27.11
C GLY A 1050 22.42 17.64 -28.32
N ASP A 1051 22.74 18.17 -29.51
CA ASP A 1051 21.97 17.91 -30.73
C ASP A 1051 22.21 16.49 -31.26
N ASP A 1052 23.46 16.02 -31.24
CA ASP A 1052 23.81 14.64 -31.62
C ASP A 1052 23.22 13.62 -30.64
N LEU A 1053 23.21 13.93 -29.33
CA LEU A 1053 22.53 13.11 -28.31
C LEU A 1053 21.02 13.01 -28.58
N LYS A 1054 20.41 14.14 -28.93
CA LYS A 1054 18.98 14.20 -29.25
C LYS A 1054 18.67 13.40 -30.50
N GLN A 1055 19.54 13.44 -31.52
CA GLN A 1055 19.40 12.62 -32.71
C GLN A 1055 19.55 11.13 -32.38
N ALA A 1056 20.56 10.75 -31.60
CA ALA A 1056 20.76 9.36 -31.16
C ALA A 1056 19.54 8.81 -30.39
N LEU A 1057 18.94 9.61 -29.51
CA LEU A 1057 17.68 9.24 -28.84
C LEU A 1057 16.58 8.99 -29.87
N ARG A 1058 16.41 9.91 -30.82
CA ARG A 1058 15.35 9.82 -31.84
C ARG A 1058 15.54 8.61 -32.75
N ASP A 1059 16.77 8.29 -33.13
CA ASP A 1059 17.07 7.11 -33.95
C ASP A 1059 16.66 5.82 -33.22
N LYS A 1060 17.00 5.71 -31.93
CA LYS A 1060 16.62 4.56 -31.10
C LYS A 1060 15.11 4.43 -30.91
N LEU A 1061 14.41 5.54 -30.68
CA LEU A 1061 12.96 5.55 -30.57
C LEU A 1061 12.27 5.22 -31.92
N THR A 1062 12.87 5.64 -33.03
CA THR A 1062 12.40 5.30 -34.39
C THR A 1062 12.55 3.81 -34.65
N GLU A 1063 13.64 3.17 -34.21
CA GLU A 1063 13.83 1.73 -34.30
C GLU A 1063 12.86 0.94 -33.40
N LEU A 1064 12.47 1.51 -32.26
CA LEU A 1064 11.54 0.89 -31.31
C LEU A 1064 10.09 0.92 -31.81
N ASN A 1065 9.65 2.02 -32.42
CA ASN A 1065 8.25 2.25 -32.82
C ASN A 1065 7.59 1.10 -33.64
N PRO A 1066 8.26 0.48 -34.63
CA PRO A 1066 7.73 -0.65 -35.38
C PRO A 1066 7.52 -1.92 -34.54
N LYS A 1067 8.28 -2.09 -33.45
CA LYS A 1067 8.22 -3.26 -32.56
C LYS A 1067 7.07 -3.15 -31.54
N LEU A 1068 6.48 -1.96 -31.39
CA LEU A 1068 5.37 -1.69 -30.47
C LEU A 1068 4.03 -2.09 -31.10
N PRO A 1069 3.05 -2.55 -30.31
CA PRO A 1069 1.68 -2.76 -30.81
C PRO A 1069 1.05 -1.42 -31.28
N ASN A 1070 -0.14 -1.52 -31.88
CA ASN A 1070 -0.89 -0.35 -32.33
C ASN A 1070 -1.33 0.53 -31.16
N SER A 1071 -1.67 -0.08 -30.02
CA SER A 1071 -2.00 0.61 -28.78
C SER A 1071 -1.56 -0.23 -27.56
N TYR A 1072 -1.24 0.43 -26.46
CA TYR A 1072 -0.86 -0.21 -25.20
C TYR A 1072 -1.02 0.75 -24.00
N GLN A 1073 -1.07 0.20 -22.78
CA GLN A 1073 -1.25 0.98 -21.56
C GLN A 1073 0.08 1.30 -20.88
N LEU A 1074 0.17 2.48 -20.29
CA LEU A 1074 1.34 2.90 -19.52
C LEU A 1074 1.27 2.41 -18.06
N PRO A 1075 2.40 2.13 -17.40
CA PRO A 1075 2.43 1.74 -15.98
C PRO A 1075 1.89 2.79 -15.01
N ILE A 1076 1.97 4.08 -15.36
CA ILE A 1076 1.68 5.20 -14.45
C ILE A 1076 0.18 5.48 -14.26
N ASP A 1077 -0.61 5.25 -15.31
CA ASP A 1077 -2.05 5.40 -15.28
C ASP A 1077 -2.67 4.36 -16.23
N PRO A 1078 -3.20 3.26 -15.71
CA PRO A 1078 -3.78 2.20 -16.52
C PRO A 1078 -5.04 2.65 -17.29
N ARG A 1079 -5.62 3.81 -16.96
CA ARG A 1079 -6.71 4.41 -17.75
C ARG A 1079 -6.22 4.97 -19.07
N VAL A 1080 -4.92 5.25 -19.23
CA VAL A 1080 -4.41 5.88 -20.44
C VAL A 1080 -3.85 4.83 -21.39
N GLU A 1081 -4.35 4.83 -22.62
CA GLU A 1081 -3.85 3.99 -23.70
C GLU A 1081 -3.15 4.86 -24.75
N VAL A 1082 -1.93 4.49 -25.09
CA VAL A 1082 -1.08 5.22 -26.01
C VAL A 1082 -0.87 4.46 -27.31
N GLY A 1083 -0.73 5.20 -28.40
CA GLY A 1083 -0.34 4.71 -29.71
C GLY A 1083 1.17 4.73 -29.92
N LYS A 1084 1.61 5.23 -31.07
CA LYS A 1084 3.05 5.34 -31.39
C LYS A 1084 3.72 6.47 -30.62
N ILE A 1085 5.05 6.36 -30.50
CA ILE A 1085 5.89 7.41 -29.92
C ILE A 1085 6.02 8.56 -30.93
N LEU A 1086 5.70 9.78 -30.51
CA LEU A 1086 5.92 11.01 -31.26
C LEU A 1086 7.40 11.41 -31.17
N VAL A 1087 8.26 10.65 -31.86
CA VAL A 1087 9.74 10.74 -31.80
C VAL A 1087 10.24 12.18 -31.98
N HIS A 1088 9.66 12.92 -32.91
CA HIS A 1088 10.08 14.31 -33.19
C HIS A 1088 9.88 15.26 -32.01
N LYS A 1089 8.98 14.96 -31.07
CA LYS A 1089 8.74 15.75 -29.85
C LYS A 1089 9.49 15.24 -28.61
N CYS A 1090 10.07 14.04 -28.68
CA CYS A 1090 10.87 13.48 -27.60
C CYS A 1090 12.20 14.24 -27.41
N LYS A 1091 12.66 14.37 -26.17
CA LYS A 1091 13.89 15.10 -25.81
C LYS A 1091 14.54 14.57 -24.53
N ILE A 1092 15.82 14.88 -24.34
CA ILE A 1092 16.56 14.62 -23.10
C ILE A 1092 16.46 15.87 -22.23
N MET A 1093 16.11 15.72 -20.96
CA MET A 1093 16.05 16.85 -20.03
C MET A 1093 17.42 17.17 -19.43
N SER A 1094 17.67 18.44 -19.13
CA SER A 1094 18.95 18.96 -18.59
C SER A 1094 19.24 18.62 -17.12
N SER A 1095 18.51 17.68 -16.53
CA SER A 1095 18.73 17.24 -15.14
C SER A 1095 19.99 16.37 -15.04
N ALA A 1096 20.60 16.30 -13.85
CA ALA A 1096 21.81 15.51 -13.59
C ALA A 1096 21.68 14.01 -13.92
N LYS A 1097 20.45 13.47 -13.91
CA LYS A 1097 20.16 12.07 -14.26
C LYS A 1097 19.76 11.87 -15.74
N LEU A 1098 19.73 12.95 -16.54
CA LEU A 1098 19.37 12.96 -17.96
C LEU A 1098 18.08 12.19 -18.30
N PRO A 1099 16.93 12.49 -17.65
CA PRO A 1099 15.70 11.76 -17.91
C PRO A 1099 15.16 12.03 -19.31
N LEU A 1100 14.44 11.05 -19.85
CA LEU A 1100 13.81 11.12 -21.17
C LEU A 1100 12.42 11.75 -21.03
N TRP A 1101 12.16 12.78 -21.82
CA TRP A 1101 10.82 13.29 -22.09
C TRP A 1101 10.26 12.52 -23.29
N LEU A 1102 9.26 11.69 -23.04
CA LEU A 1102 8.61 10.86 -24.03
C LEU A 1102 7.20 11.40 -24.27
N GLU A 1103 6.83 11.55 -25.54
CA GLU A 1103 5.48 11.94 -25.95
C GLU A 1103 4.91 10.87 -26.87
N PHE A 1104 3.66 10.49 -26.63
CA PHE A 1104 2.97 9.43 -27.34
C PHE A 1104 1.67 9.98 -27.93
N GLU A 1105 1.23 9.37 -29.03
CA GLU A 1105 -0.13 9.55 -29.52
C GLU A 1105 -1.12 8.99 -28.49
N ASN A 1106 -2.26 9.64 -28.33
CA ASN A 1106 -3.38 9.04 -27.62
C ASN A 1106 -3.98 7.95 -28.52
N ALA A 1107 -4.17 6.73 -28.01
CA ALA A 1107 -4.78 5.66 -28.80
C ALA A 1107 -6.27 5.92 -29.04
N GLU A 1108 -6.92 6.75 -28.21
CA GLU A 1108 -8.30 7.14 -28.40
C GLU A 1108 -8.44 8.43 -29.22
N GLU A 1109 -9.37 8.39 -30.17
CA GLU A 1109 -9.64 9.49 -31.07
C GLU A 1109 -10.06 10.76 -30.32
N GLY A 1110 -9.34 11.84 -30.60
CA GLY A 1110 -9.51 13.16 -30.00
C GLY A 1110 -9.20 13.24 -28.51
N GLY A 1111 -8.42 12.31 -27.97
CA GLY A 1111 -7.64 12.51 -26.75
C GLY A 1111 -6.35 13.28 -27.03
N ASP A 1112 -5.88 14.04 -26.04
CA ASP A 1112 -4.62 14.80 -26.16
C ASP A 1112 -3.39 13.87 -26.11
N PRO A 1113 -2.27 14.22 -26.79
CA PRO A 1113 -1.02 13.48 -26.69
C PRO A 1113 -0.56 13.29 -25.24
N VAL A 1114 -0.04 12.10 -24.95
CA VAL A 1114 0.34 11.69 -23.60
C VAL A 1114 1.82 11.92 -23.41
N VAL A 1115 2.18 12.63 -22.33
CA VAL A 1115 3.57 12.95 -22.01
C VAL A 1115 3.96 12.27 -20.71
N ILE A 1116 5.11 11.60 -20.70
CA ILE A 1116 5.73 11.08 -19.48
C ILE A 1116 7.20 11.46 -19.40
N ILE A 1117 7.73 11.45 -18.18
CA ILE A 1117 9.15 11.56 -17.91
C ILE A 1117 9.62 10.19 -17.44
N PHE A 1118 10.50 9.55 -18.22
CA PHE A 1118 11.17 8.32 -17.82
C PHE A 1118 12.53 8.66 -17.21
N LYS A 1119 12.77 8.21 -15.98
CA LYS A 1119 13.99 8.50 -15.23
C LYS A 1119 14.62 7.22 -14.72
N ALA A 1120 15.74 6.87 -15.35
CA ALA A 1120 16.67 5.81 -14.99
C ALA A 1120 17.51 6.17 -13.76
#